data_AF-A0A9Q0R6E2-F1
#
_entry.id   AF-A0A9Q0R6E2-F1
#
_cell.length_a   1.000
_cell.length_b   1.000
_cell.length_c   1.000
_cell.angle_alpha   90.00
_cell.angle_beta   90.00
_cell.angle_gamma   90.00
#
_symmetry.space_group_name_H-M   'P 1'
#
loop_
_entity.id
_entity.type
_entity.pdbx_description
1 polymer ?
#
loop_
_entity_poly.entity_id
_entity_poly.type
_entity_poly.pdbx_seq_one_letter_code
_entity_poly.pdbx_strand_id
1 'polypeptide(L)'
;MTNLEEEKSFSAIEIKKDLYFVGALDPKLKFFDVVIPCPFGTTYNAFLLKGSQKIALIETVKNKTEFFKQLKNRIDSVLLNGEKIDYIIHNHTEPDHSGSFYQFLQEKCPNASVIATKPGIENLKNLVPDHAEKIKFLEADERLIIRLGGYTLSFIKSPLLHWPDTMFTYCKEMETIFTCDFFGAHYCSSKIFNDLLDKEEKEEFNKEVKHYFDSIMSPFKKAVKEGLKNISSINFNTICCAHGPIIRQEIENYKRNYSEWSQEKPKKDKIVIAYISSYGFTEKMGEIIENGIKSIKNGKIEVKRMNAAEKSVEEIMTEISDSKGLLLGSPTVMGDASPLIMRIANELNPLIYNGDPKNRMFAGCFGSYGWSGEATENLSQRLLQVRMRIPLPPLKIHFKMSSEEEQNCFEWGALFADCVLEKEKADTEFAYKFGKKQTSIRKLLNSAEMGSDISVMKRYRAPKQDGKIKKWKCVICGEIIYDVAPPAFCPACGAPQEVFVLVEEIENYQNSTDENNENNNNENNQANKIKFENSLENMHQEYQKIQSQKEYEGHIVVIGASAAGVSAVKSIREVNRRAKITLISAENHIPYYRPSLTKTILSGQKPQDDSFYLTSHEWLLENNIQFFQNFVVTNINLKKKVLVFEHNKQNINSDKKKKNKKQQISFDRIILAVGSNQKLPQEKRSFLQKLKKRSESEKILNEARSQKVNVFGFRTIDDSLRIKEYIEKNAVETVIIFGSGPLGMEIFDGLQKLNVKKISFVESRKRILASRVDDEGSALLQKILKSNGARLYLGYEMHHILDNSNNKKDLKVGKKADNVAHGIALEKVDTTHEEILKIYGDLVIFATGVYAETTLAKKIGLKIQRGIIVDSLMNTSEKDVFACGDCVEYKGFNEKSWRNAIITGKVAGLASVNIESSFHLNVSPYSVTVCGLIVYCMGDTNTDNQEVISSLSKTEAHYVKLFFKEIEGRTVLCGGIIITFDSSIVVTFGNYLEAQMQLQPAVKRLISYTRDKQKKKRKSKTSVLAKFQLAQDLIPDLNALFHLQGGYEKFREFLKEQLCEENLDFWTEAENYSRIPNGHESQIEVANQIYNQYVRYGAEKEINIDHFCRVEVTEKIRYSEISQDLFKTSQQQIMDLLQSDHFKRFVKSPAAKFLVSSMRNLREQLEDELKEN
;
A
#
# COMPACT_ATOMS: atom_id res chain seq x y z
N MET A 1 -5.64 -61.77 28.67
CA MET A 1 -6.47 -62.28 29.77
C MET A 1 -7.37 -61.15 30.22
N THR A 2 -8.66 -61.34 29.94
CA THR A 2 -9.86 -60.72 30.53
C THR A 2 -9.69 -59.52 31.46
N ASN A 3 -10.34 -58.40 31.10
CA ASN A 3 -11.61 -58.05 31.74
C ASN A 3 -12.41 -57.07 30.86
N LEU A 4 -13.63 -57.51 30.51
CA LEU A 4 -14.81 -56.66 30.37
C LEU A 4 -14.96 -55.83 31.66
N GLU A 5 -15.62 -54.66 31.58
CA GLU A 5 -15.87 -53.62 32.64
C GLU A 5 -14.95 -52.39 32.44
N GLU A 6 -15.43 -51.18 32.10
CA GLU A 6 -16.68 -50.55 32.49
C GLU A 6 -17.36 -49.85 31.28
N GLU A 7 -18.51 -50.37 30.84
CA GLU A 7 -19.59 -49.47 30.41
C GLU A 7 -20.02 -48.68 31.65
N LYS A 8 -19.30 -47.60 31.98
CA LYS A 8 -19.81 -46.63 32.95
C LYS A 8 -21.09 -46.05 32.36
N SER A 9 -22.22 -46.58 32.80
CA SER A 9 -23.54 -45.97 32.60
C SER A 9 -23.45 -44.55 33.14
N PHE A 10 -23.32 -43.58 32.24
CA PHE A 10 -23.32 -42.16 32.60
C PHE A 10 -24.73 -41.81 33.03
N SER A 11 -24.98 -41.72 34.34
CA SER A 11 -26.25 -41.23 34.89
C SER A 11 -26.26 -39.70 34.94
N ALA A 12 -27.40 -39.07 34.74
CA ALA A 12 -27.51 -37.63 34.93
C ALA A 12 -27.29 -37.26 36.40
N ILE A 13 -26.83 -36.03 36.63
CA ILE A 13 -26.67 -35.49 37.98
C ILE A 13 -27.75 -34.45 38.21
N GLU A 14 -28.58 -34.66 39.22
CA GLU A 14 -29.63 -33.70 39.58
C GLU A 14 -29.01 -32.42 40.17
N ILE A 15 -29.33 -31.28 39.56
CA ILE A 15 -28.87 -29.95 39.99
C ILE A 15 -29.85 -29.36 40.99
N LYS A 16 -31.12 -29.42 40.62
CA LYS A 16 -32.30 -29.09 41.40
C LYS A 16 -33.38 -30.07 40.99
N LYS A 17 -34.44 -30.16 41.78
CA LYS A 17 -35.62 -30.95 41.39
C LYS A 17 -36.01 -30.63 39.95
N ASP A 18 -36.10 -31.68 39.12
CA ASP A 18 -36.47 -31.64 37.70
C ASP A 18 -35.46 -30.98 36.74
N LEU A 19 -34.29 -30.52 37.23
CA LEU A 19 -33.19 -29.97 36.43
C LEU A 19 -31.93 -30.84 36.56
N TYR A 20 -31.44 -31.34 35.44
CA TYR A 20 -30.35 -32.31 35.41
C TYR A 20 -29.17 -31.85 34.55
N PHE A 21 -27.96 -32.09 35.04
CA PHE A 21 -26.75 -32.04 34.24
C PHE A 21 -26.66 -33.30 33.36
N VAL A 22 -26.57 -33.07 32.05
CA VAL A 22 -26.47 -34.12 31.04
C VAL A 22 -25.30 -33.91 30.08
N GLY A 23 -24.34 -33.03 30.44
CA GLY A 23 -23.16 -32.75 29.61
C GLY A 23 -22.11 -33.85 29.56
N ALA A 24 -20.97 -33.52 28.96
CA ALA A 24 -19.82 -34.41 28.78
C ALA A 24 -18.55 -33.86 29.43
N LEU A 25 -17.70 -34.76 29.92
CA LEU A 25 -16.37 -34.46 30.48
C LEU A 25 -15.28 -34.73 29.42
N ASP A 26 -14.32 -33.82 29.29
CA ASP A 26 -13.15 -33.94 28.40
C ASP A 26 -11.84 -33.66 29.16
N PRO A 27 -11.38 -34.62 29.99
CA PRO A 27 -10.15 -34.46 30.78
C PRO A 27 -8.88 -34.53 29.93
N LYS A 28 -8.99 -34.91 28.64
CA LYS A 28 -7.84 -35.10 27.74
C LYS A 28 -7.54 -33.87 26.90
N LEU A 29 -8.41 -32.86 26.91
CA LEU A 29 -8.18 -31.63 26.17
C LEU A 29 -6.95 -30.91 26.71
N LYS A 30 -5.97 -30.65 25.84
CA LYS A 30 -4.76 -29.88 26.19
C LYS A 30 -4.81 -28.44 25.69
N PHE A 31 -5.47 -28.24 24.56
CA PHE A 31 -5.64 -26.93 23.93
C PHE A 31 -7.06 -26.79 23.39
N PHE A 32 -7.77 -25.75 23.81
CA PHE A 32 -9.05 -25.33 23.23
C PHE A 32 -8.79 -24.39 22.05
N ASP A 33 -9.54 -24.58 20.96
CA ASP A 33 -9.39 -23.87 19.67
C ASP A 33 -7.94 -23.69 19.21
N VAL A 34 -7.13 -24.73 19.39
CA VAL A 34 -5.71 -24.82 18.99
C VAL A 34 -4.77 -23.91 19.79
N VAL A 35 -5.25 -22.88 20.49
CA VAL A 35 -4.41 -21.82 21.05
C VAL A 35 -4.53 -21.62 22.56
N ILE A 36 -5.63 -22.01 23.21
CA ILE A 36 -5.86 -21.79 24.65
C ILE A 36 -5.43 -23.03 25.44
N PRO A 37 -4.39 -22.97 26.29
CA PRO A 37 -4.01 -24.12 27.12
C PRO A 37 -5.12 -24.51 28.10
N CYS A 38 -5.38 -25.80 28.23
CA CYS A 38 -6.36 -26.35 29.18
C CYS A 38 -5.68 -27.39 30.07
N PRO A 39 -4.87 -26.97 31.07
CA PRO A 39 -4.11 -27.91 31.90
C PRO A 39 -4.99 -28.91 32.65
N PHE A 40 -6.24 -28.54 32.93
CA PHE A 40 -7.23 -29.35 33.65
C PHE A 40 -8.32 -29.93 32.74
N GLY A 41 -8.15 -29.91 31.40
CA GLY A 41 -9.20 -30.31 30.46
C GLY A 41 -10.40 -29.34 30.46
N THR A 42 -11.56 -29.80 29.96
CA THR A 42 -12.80 -29.01 29.99
C THR A 42 -14.03 -29.89 30.18
N THR A 43 -15.20 -29.26 30.32
CA THR A 43 -16.51 -29.92 30.21
C THR A 43 -17.33 -29.23 29.12
N TYR A 44 -18.26 -29.95 28.51
CA TYR A 44 -19.29 -29.39 27.62
C TYR A 44 -20.64 -29.61 28.30
N ASN A 45 -21.10 -28.60 29.03
CA ASN A 45 -22.26 -28.73 29.90
C ASN A 45 -23.55 -28.55 29.10
N ALA A 46 -24.43 -29.54 29.21
CA ALA A 46 -25.79 -29.49 28.71
C ALA A 46 -26.77 -29.79 29.86
N PHE A 47 -27.98 -29.26 29.77
CA PHE A 47 -28.96 -29.29 30.85
C PHE A 47 -30.34 -29.76 30.38
N LEU A 48 -30.93 -30.71 31.10
CA LEU A 48 -32.28 -31.20 30.83
C LEU A 48 -33.24 -30.69 31.90
N LEU A 49 -34.26 -29.94 31.48
CA LEU A 49 -35.30 -29.41 32.35
C LEU A 49 -36.65 -30.06 32.06
N LYS A 50 -37.21 -30.75 33.05
CA LYS A 50 -38.47 -31.48 32.95
C LYS A 50 -39.62 -30.68 33.58
N GLY A 51 -40.44 -30.04 32.76
CA GLY A 51 -41.73 -29.55 33.24
C GLY A 51 -42.80 -30.64 33.24
N SER A 52 -43.92 -30.38 33.92
CA SER A 52 -45.04 -31.32 33.99
C SER A 52 -45.76 -31.53 32.66
N GLN A 53 -45.52 -30.68 31.66
CA GLN A 53 -46.13 -30.75 30.34
C GLN A 53 -45.12 -30.92 29.20
N LYS A 54 -43.95 -30.29 29.30
CA LYS A 54 -42.93 -30.27 28.25
C LYS A 54 -41.52 -30.34 28.80
N ILE A 55 -40.59 -30.81 27.97
CA ILE A 55 -39.17 -30.99 28.33
C ILE A 55 -38.28 -30.15 27.42
N ALA A 56 -37.30 -29.46 28.01
CA ALA A 56 -36.31 -28.68 27.28
C ALA A 56 -34.89 -29.20 27.53
N LEU A 57 -34.12 -29.35 26.46
CA LEU A 57 -32.68 -29.54 26.48
C LEU A 57 -32.01 -28.20 26.19
N ILE A 58 -31.08 -27.77 27.04
CA ILE A 58 -30.32 -26.52 26.91
C ILE A 58 -28.87 -26.88 26.64
N GLU A 59 -28.36 -26.43 25.50
CA GLU A 59 -27.12 -26.87 24.84
C GLU A 59 -27.07 -28.35 24.47
N THR A 60 -26.08 -28.70 23.66
CA THR A 60 -25.64 -30.07 23.45
C THR A 60 -24.15 -30.16 23.75
N VAL A 61 -23.42 -31.05 23.05
CA VAL A 61 -21.98 -31.21 23.24
C VAL A 61 -21.24 -31.20 21.91
N LYS A 62 -19.92 -31.12 21.98
CA LYS A 62 -19.01 -31.22 20.85
C LYS A 62 -19.25 -32.51 20.07
N ASN A 63 -19.17 -32.41 18.73
CA ASN A 63 -19.37 -33.56 17.84
C ASN A 63 -18.21 -34.57 17.92
N LYS A 64 -18.20 -35.38 18.98
CA LYS A 64 -17.40 -36.60 19.09
C LYS A 64 -18.26 -37.72 19.65
N THR A 65 -18.05 -38.92 19.13
CA THR A 65 -18.77 -40.14 19.53
C THR A 65 -18.78 -40.36 21.04
N GLU A 66 -17.67 -40.10 21.73
CA GLU A 66 -17.56 -40.28 23.18
C GLU A 66 -18.41 -39.28 23.99
N PHE A 67 -18.47 -38.01 23.58
CA PHE A 67 -19.26 -36.98 24.24
C PHE A 67 -20.74 -37.13 23.93
N PHE A 68 -21.07 -37.46 22.68
CA PHE A 68 -22.45 -37.77 22.29
C PHE A 68 -23.02 -38.94 23.10
N LYS A 69 -22.23 -40.00 23.32
CA LYS A 69 -22.62 -41.13 24.19
C LYS A 69 -22.87 -40.69 25.63
N GLN A 70 -22.01 -39.83 26.20
CA GLN A 70 -22.24 -39.27 27.55
C GLN A 70 -23.56 -38.51 27.62
N LEU A 71 -23.79 -37.59 26.68
CA LEU A 71 -25.03 -36.79 26.60
C LEU A 71 -26.27 -37.69 26.52
N LYS A 72 -26.25 -38.63 25.58
CA LYS A 72 -27.34 -39.57 25.33
C LYS A 72 -27.66 -40.44 26.56
N ASN A 73 -26.63 -41.07 27.15
CA ASN A 73 -26.83 -41.98 28.28
C ASN A 73 -27.34 -41.24 29.53
N ARG A 74 -26.85 -40.01 29.79
CA ARG A 74 -27.35 -39.19 30.90
C ARG A 74 -28.81 -38.81 30.70
N ILE A 75 -29.19 -38.37 29.51
CA ILE A 75 -30.60 -38.06 29.20
C ILE A 75 -31.48 -39.31 29.36
N ASP A 76 -31.05 -40.45 28.81
CA ASP A 76 -31.79 -41.71 28.87
C ASP A 76 -31.95 -42.22 30.33
N SER A 77 -31.05 -41.86 31.24
CA SER A 77 -31.16 -42.24 32.66
C SER A 77 -32.27 -41.51 33.43
N VAL A 78 -32.83 -40.43 32.87
CA VAL A 78 -33.84 -39.58 33.53
C VAL A 78 -35.19 -39.58 32.80
N LEU A 79 -35.18 -39.77 31.48
CA LEU A 79 -36.39 -39.83 30.70
C LEU A 79 -37.10 -41.17 30.92
N LEU A 80 -38.36 -41.12 31.35
CA LEU A 80 -39.23 -42.29 31.44
C LEU A 80 -39.75 -42.68 30.06
N ASN A 81 -40.13 -43.95 29.90
CA ASN A 81 -40.71 -44.44 28.65
C ASN A 81 -41.91 -43.58 28.22
N GLY A 82 -41.78 -42.93 27.05
CA GLY A 82 -42.82 -42.10 26.44
C GLY A 82 -42.64 -40.59 26.61
N GLU A 83 -41.75 -40.14 27.50
CA GLU A 83 -41.38 -38.72 27.60
C GLU A 83 -40.57 -38.29 26.36
N LYS A 84 -40.83 -37.08 25.86
CA LYS A 84 -40.19 -36.53 24.65
C LYS A 84 -39.64 -35.14 24.95
N ILE A 85 -38.49 -34.85 24.37
CA ILE A 85 -37.91 -33.50 24.40
C ILE A 85 -38.66 -32.65 23.38
N ASP A 86 -39.26 -31.54 23.83
CA ASP A 86 -40.05 -30.62 23.00
C ASP A 86 -39.19 -29.49 22.43
N TYR A 87 -38.14 -29.11 23.15
CA TYR A 87 -37.28 -27.96 22.80
C TYR A 87 -35.81 -28.30 22.96
N ILE A 88 -35.00 -27.89 21.98
CA ILE A 88 -33.54 -27.80 22.10
C ILE A 88 -33.18 -26.32 22.04
N ILE A 89 -32.58 -25.79 23.10
CA ILE A 89 -32.25 -24.37 23.24
C ILE A 89 -30.73 -24.22 23.12
N HIS A 90 -30.27 -23.44 22.16
CA HIS A 90 -28.88 -23.04 22.02
C HIS A 90 -28.72 -21.57 22.36
N ASN A 91 -28.13 -21.30 23.53
CA ASN A 91 -27.70 -19.97 23.93
C ASN A 91 -26.51 -19.49 23.09
N HIS A 92 -25.73 -20.43 22.55
CA HIS A 92 -24.61 -20.20 21.67
C HIS A 92 -24.46 -21.37 20.67
N THR A 93 -23.82 -21.12 19.53
CA THR A 93 -23.78 -22.04 18.38
C THR A 93 -22.38 -22.39 17.91
N GLU A 94 -21.36 -22.13 18.74
CA GLU A 94 -20.03 -22.70 18.51
C GLU A 94 -20.09 -24.25 18.57
N PRO A 95 -19.32 -24.98 17.75
CA PRO A 95 -19.48 -26.43 17.58
C PRO A 95 -19.16 -27.29 18.81
N ASP A 96 -18.56 -26.74 19.86
CA ASP A 96 -18.33 -27.43 21.12
C ASP A 96 -19.58 -27.52 22.02
N HIS A 97 -20.57 -26.65 21.80
CA HIS A 97 -21.90 -26.71 22.42
C HIS A 97 -22.98 -27.20 21.48
N SER A 98 -22.84 -26.89 20.19
CA SER A 98 -23.85 -27.21 19.17
C SER A 98 -23.48 -28.39 18.28
N GLY A 99 -22.23 -28.86 18.27
CA GLY A 99 -21.75 -29.78 17.24
C GLY A 99 -22.56 -31.07 17.08
N SER A 100 -23.12 -31.57 18.18
CA SER A 100 -23.94 -32.80 18.19
C SER A 100 -25.44 -32.57 17.99
N PHE A 101 -25.91 -31.31 17.88
CA PHE A 101 -27.34 -30.99 17.96
C PHE A 101 -28.18 -31.71 16.93
N TYR A 102 -27.70 -31.77 15.69
CA TYR A 102 -28.45 -32.39 14.59
C TYR A 102 -28.52 -33.91 14.74
N GLN A 103 -27.41 -34.55 15.11
CA GLN A 103 -27.39 -35.97 15.39
C GLN A 103 -28.36 -36.30 16.53
N PHE A 104 -28.33 -35.51 17.60
CA PHE A 104 -29.22 -35.69 18.74
C PHE A 104 -30.70 -35.50 18.37
N LEU A 105 -31.01 -34.43 17.62
CA LEU A 105 -32.35 -34.12 17.13
C LEU A 105 -32.91 -35.30 16.31
N GLN A 106 -32.13 -35.82 15.36
CA GLN A 106 -32.56 -36.95 14.52
C GLN A 106 -32.77 -38.25 15.31
N GLU A 107 -31.82 -38.60 16.19
CA GLU A 107 -31.88 -39.88 16.90
C GLU A 107 -32.93 -39.92 18.02
N LYS A 108 -33.19 -38.79 18.70
CA LYS A 108 -33.95 -38.78 19.96
C LYS A 108 -35.21 -37.95 19.94
N CYS A 109 -35.24 -36.84 19.20
CA CYS A 109 -36.33 -35.88 19.29
C CYS A 109 -36.62 -35.16 17.97
N PRO A 110 -36.94 -35.89 16.88
CA PRO A 110 -37.05 -35.29 15.54
C PRO A 110 -38.14 -34.22 15.39
N ASN A 111 -39.09 -34.17 16.33
CA ASN A 111 -40.18 -33.19 16.36
C ASN A 111 -39.91 -31.99 17.30
N ALA A 112 -38.77 -31.95 17.98
CA ALA A 112 -38.41 -30.84 18.86
C ALA A 112 -38.24 -29.55 18.06
N SER A 113 -38.60 -28.42 18.68
CA SER A 113 -38.30 -27.10 18.11
C SER A 113 -36.92 -26.64 18.59
N VAL A 114 -36.07 -26.21 17.67
CA VAL A 114 -34.74 -25.69 17.97
C VAL A 114 -34.84 -24.18 18.17
N ILE A 115 -34.44 -23.69 19.34
CA ILE A 115 -34.55 -22.30 19.75
C ILE A 115 -33.15 -21.70 19.83
N ALA A 116 -32.94 -20.59 19.13
CA ALA A 116 -31.72 -19.79 19.21
C ALA A 116 -32.02 -18.35 18.81
N THR A 117 -31.09 -17.42 19.03
CA THR A 117 -31.21 -16.07 18.47
C THR A 117 -31.21 -16.10 16.94
N LYS A 118 -31.62 -15.02 16.28
CA LYS A 118 -31.58 -14.94 14.81
C LYS A 118 -30.19 -15.24 14.21
N PRO A 119 -29.07 -14.67 14.71
CA PRO A 119 -27.75 -15.07 14.24
C PRO A 119 -27.44 -16.54 14.53
N GLY A 120 -27.86 -17.05 15.70
CA GLY A 120 -27.66 -18.46 16.07
C GLY A 120 -28.40 -19.44 15.17
N ILE A 121 -29.64 -19.12 14.77
CA ILE A 121 -30.40 -19.93 13.80
C ILE A 121 -29.65 -20.01 12.47
N GLU A 122 -29.08 -18.89 12.01
CA GLU A 122 -28.30 -18.88 10.78
C GLU A 122 -27.04 -19.75 10.90
N ASN A 123 -26.33 -19.67 12.02
CA ASN A 123 -25.18 -20.53 12.30
C ASN A 123 -25.57 -22.02 12.34
N LEU A 124 -26.65 -22.37 13.03
CA LEU A 124 -27.15 -23.75 13.09
C LEU A 124 -27.55 -24.28 11.72
N LYS A 125 -28.17 -23.45 10.86
CA LYS A 125 -28.46 -23.83 9.47
C LYS A 125 -27.18 -24.09 8.68
N ASN A 126 -26.16 -23.28 8.87
CA ASN A 126 -24.86 -23.44 8.22
C ASN A 126 -24.08 -24.68 8.72
N LEU A 127 -24.35 -25.16 9.95
CA LEU A 127 -23.82 -26.43 10.44
C LEU A 127 -24.50 -27.64 9.76
N VAL A 128 -25.72 -27.48 9.23
CA VAL A 128 -26.49 -28.56 8.56
C VAL A 128 -27.21 -28.07 7.30
N PRO A 129 -26.48 -27.60 6.28
CA PRO A 129 -27.07 -26.93 5.12
C PRO A 129 -28.09 -27.81 4.37
N ASP A 130 -27.83 -29.11 4.28
CA ASP A 130 -28.70 -30.07 3.56
C ASP A 130 -29.99 -30.45 4.31
N HIS A 131 -30.12 -29.99 5.57
CA HIS A 131 -31.21 -30.41 6.46
C HIS A 131 -31.93 -29.25 7.14
N ALA A 132 -31.42 -28.03 6.98
CA ALA A 132 -31.96 -26.80 7.57
C ALA A 132 -33.49 -26.65 7.38
N GLU A 133 -34.01 -26.95 6.18
CA GLU A 133 -35.46 -26.81 5.88
C GLU A 133 -36.35 -27.82 6.63
N LYS A 134 -35.78 -28.92 7.10
CA LYS A 134 -36.50 -29.98 7.84
C LYS A 134 -36.56 -29.73 9.34
N ILE A 135 -35.81 -28.75 9.83
CA ILE A 135 -35.69 -28.45 11.26
C ILE A 135 -36.60 -27.27 11.61
N LYS A 136 -37.39 -27.45 12.67
CA LYS A 136 -38.27 -26.39 13.15
C LYS A 136 -37.51 -25.41 14.04
N PHE A 137 -37.00 -24.34 13.44
CA PHE A 137 -36.35 -23.26 14.18
C PHE A 137 -37.36 -22.24 14.74
N LEU A 138 -37.11 -21.76 15.95
CA LEU A 138 -37.86 -20.69 16.62
C LEU A 138 -36.88 -19.61 17.10
N GLU A 139 -37.08 -18.37 16.67
CA GLU A 139 -36.25 -17.25 17.10
C GLU A 139 -36.50 -16.91 18.57
N ALA A 140 -35.45 -16.92 19.37
CA ALA A 140 -35.45 -16.37 20.71
C ALA A 140 -35.27 -14.85 20.65
N ASP A 141 -36.32 -14.14 21.06
CA ASP A 141 -36.26 -12.74 21.42
C ASP A 141 -36.81 -12.51 22.84
N GLU A 142 -36.75 -11.26 23.32
CA GLU A 142 -37.20 -10.89 24.67
C GLU A 142 -38.71 -11.11 24.88
N ARG A 143 -39.48 -11.33 23.82
CA ARG A 143 -40.93 -11.57 23.88
C ARG A 143 -41.27 -13.05 23.92
N LEU A 144 -40.37 -13.91 23.45
CA LEU A 144 -40.58 -15.35 23.49
C LEU A 144 -40.50 -15.85 24.94
N ILE A 145 -41.59 -16.49 25.37
CA ILE A 145 -41.69 -17.15 26.67
C ILE A 145 -42.06 -18.62 26.42
N ILE A 146 -41.25 -19.54 26.93
CA ILE A 146 -41.52 -20.98 26.85
C ILE A 146 -42.02 -21.47 28.21
N ARG A 147 -43.24 -22.02 28.22
CA ARG A 147 -43.83 -22.64 29.42
C ARG A 147 -43.74 -24.15 29.31
N LEU A 148 -43.13 -24.78 30.30
CA LEU A 148 -42.91 -26.22 30.35
C LEU A 148 -43.93 -26.98 31.24
N GLY A 149 -44.81 -26.24 31.93
CA GLY A 149 -45.70 -26.79 32.94
C GLY A 149 -45.01 -26.76 34.31
N GLY A 150 -45.20 -25.65 35.03
CA GLY A 150 -44.52 -25.38 36.31
C GLY A 150 -43.24 -24.55 36.18
N TYR A 151 -42.61 -24.53 35.00
CA TYR A 151 -41.40 -23.73 34.73
C TYR A 151 -41.59 -22.82 33.52
N THR A 152 -41.00 -21.62 33.60
CA THR A 152 -41.05 -20.59 32.57
C THR A 152 -39.64 -20.18 32.16
N LEU A 153 -39.29 -20.38 30.89
CA LEU A 153 -38.04 -19.93 30.30
C LEU A 153 -38.22 -18.61 29.55
N SER A 154 -37.29 -17.70 29.78
CA SER A 154 -37.16 -16.40 29.12
C SER A 154 -35.73 -16.21 28.61
N PHE A 155 -35.55 -15.38 27.59
CA PHE A 155 -34.28 -15.23 26.88
C PHE A 155 -33.75 -13.80 26.97
N ILE A 156 -32.46 -13.65 27.21
CA ILE A 156 -31.78 -12.36 27.38
C ILE A 156 -30.69 -12.29 26.33
N LYS A 157 -30.81 -11.37 25.36
CA LYS A 157 -29.79 -11.23 24.31
C LYS A 157 -28.51 -10.64 24.89
N SER A 158 -27.38 -11.27 24.57
CA SER A 158 -26.06 -10.91 25.06
C SER A 158 -25.03 -10.97 23.93
N PRO A 159 -25.24 -10.25 22.81
CA PRO A 159 -24.38 -10.37 21.64
C PRO A 159 -22.94 -9.96 21.96
N LEU A 160 -21.99 -10.63 21.29
CA LEU A 160 -20.54 -10.47 21.48
C LEU A 160 -20.06 -10.91 22.87
N LEU A 161 -20.75 -11.87 23.50
CA LEU A 161 -20.30 -12.59 24.71
C LEU A 161 -20.11 -14.11 24.48
N HIS A 162 -19.25 -14.56 23.56
CA HIS A 162 -18.28 -13.79 22.77
C HIS A 162 -18.65 -13.70 21.27
N TRP A 163 -19.68 -14.41 20.82
CA TRP A 163 -20.15 -14.34 19.42
C TRP A 163 -21.41 -13.50 19.26
N PRO A 164 -21.75 -13.06 18.04
CA PRO A 164 -22.96 -12.26 17.79
C PRO A 164 -24.29 -12.95 18.14
N ASP A 165 -24.32 -14.28 18.27
CA ASP A 165 -25.51 -15.07 18.53
C ASP A 165 -25.80 -15.31 20.02
N THR A 166 -24.86 -15.01 20.90
CA THR A 166 -24.96 -15.35 22.33
C THR A 166 -26.21 -14.75 22.99
N MET A 167 -26.92 -15.57 23.76
CA MET A 167 -27.98 -15.17 24.68
C MET A 167 -27.85 -15.90 26.02
N PHE A 168 -28.64 -15.53 27.01
CA PHE A 168 -28.83 -16.30 28.24
C PHE A 168 -30.27 -16.81 28.32
N THR A 169 -30.46 -17.95 28.95
CA THR A 169 -31.79 -18.49 29.28
C THR A 169 -32.01 -18.37 30.78
N TYR A 170 -33.14 -17.83 31.22
CA TYR A 170 -33.48 -17.70 32.64
C TYR A 170 -34.77 -18.45 32.98
N CYS A 171 -34.72 -19.25 34.05
CA CYS A 171 -35.86 -19.94 34.64
C CYS A 171 -36.17 -19.32 36.01
N LYS A 172 -37.29 -18.58 36.08
CA LYS A 172 -37.66 -17.81 37.28
C LYS A 172 -37.97 -18.70 38.46
N GLU A 173 -38.80 -19.71 38.25
CA GLU A 173 -39.29 -20.60 39.31
C GLU A 173 -38.15 -21.44 39.92
N MET A 174 -37.04 -21.61 39.20
CA MET A 174 -35.84 -22.28 39.72
C MET A 174 -34.81 -21.31 40.30
N GLU A 175 -34.93 -19.99 40.08
CA GLU A 175 -33.86 -19.03 40.36
C GLU A 175 -32.52 -19.45 39.70
N THR A 176 -32.59 -19.95 38.45
CA THR A 176 -31.45 -20.49 37.70
C THR A 176 -31.29 -19.78 36.37
N ILE A 177 -30.06 -19.39 36.05
CA ILE A 177 -29.69 -18.79 34.75
C ILE A 177 -28.68 -19.68 34.03
N PHE A 178 -28.88 -19.86 32.72
CA PHE A 178 -27.99 -20.57 31.81
C PHE A 178 -27.24 -19.54 30.98
N THR A 179 -25.94 -19.42 31.23
CA THR A 179 -25.12 -18.31 30.74
C THR A 179 -24.19 -18.69 29.60
N CYS A 180 -24.23 -19.98 29.20
CA CYS A 180 -23.29 -20.55 28.25
C CYS A 180 -21.83 -20.26 28.67
N ASP A 181 -21.00 -19.73 27.78
CA ASP A 181 -19.60 -19.39 28.05
C ASP A 181 -19.41 -18.35 29.14
N PHE A 182 -20.41 -17.50 29.38
CA PHE A 182 -20.28 -16.45 30.38
C PHE A 182 -20.23 -17.04 31.79
N PHE A 183 -19.20 -16.67 32.57
CA PHE A 183 -18.80 -17.28 33.85
C PHE A 183 -18.18 -18.70 33.76
N GLY A 184 -17.93 -19.23 32.56
CA GLY A 184 -17.32 -20.54 32.36
C GLY A 184 -15.82 -20.61 32.69
N ALA A 185 -15.29 -21.83 32.71
CA ALA A 185 -13.87 -22.12 32.76
C ALA A 185 -13.53 -23.48 32.13
N HIS A 186 -12.35 -23.60 31.52
CA HIS A 186 -11.81 -24.89 31.09
C HIS A 186 -11.22 -25.64 32.29
N TYR A 187 -12.11 -26.29 33.04
CA TYR A 187 -11.75 -27.08 34.22
C TYR A 187 -12.60 -28.34 34.29
N CYS A 188 -12.02 -29.51 33.99
CA CYS A 188 -12.73 -30.78 34.03
C CYS A 188 -12.73 -31.36 35.45
N SER A 189 -13.89 -31.44 36.08
CA SER A 189 -14.08 -32.11 37.37
C SER A 189 -15.33 -33.00 37.36
N SER A 190 -15.27 -34.12 38.07
CA SER A 190 -16.46 -34.94 38.36
C SER A 190 -17.37 -34.28 39.41
N LYS A 191 -16.82 -33.39 40.24
CA LYS A 191 -17.56 -32.53 41.17
C LYS A 191 -18.13 -31.35 40.40
N ILE A 192 -19.29 -31.54 39.78
CA ILE A 192 -19.88 -30.56 38.86
C ILE A 192 -20.40 -29.27 39.51
N PHE A 193 -20.29 -29.09 40.84
CA PHE A 193 -20.68 -27.87 41.54
C PHE A 193 -19.47 -27.23 42.21
N ASN A 194 -19.37 -25.90 42.12
CA ASN A 194 -18.20 -25.16 42.60
C ASN A 194 -17.95 -25.23 44.12
N ASP A 195 -18.97 -25.57 44.90
CA ASP A 195 -18.90 -25.74 46.36
C ASP A 195 -18.67 -27.18 46.81
N LEU A 196 -18.65 -28.15 45.89
CA LEU A 196 -18.17 -29.50 46.17
C LEU A 196 -16.65 -29.63 45.95
N LEU A 197 -16.04 -28.63 45.30
CA LEU A 197 -14.59 -28.53 45.18
C LEU A 197 -13.99 -28.29 46.56
N ASP A 198 -12.91 -28.99 46.88
CA ASP A 198 -12.14 -28.70 48.06
C ASP A 198 -11.39 -27.36 47.91
N LYS A 199 -10.69 -26.94 48.95
CA LYS A 199 -10.04 -25.62 48.98
C LYS A 199 -9.02 -25.46 47.85
N GLU A 200 -8.24 -26.48 47.55
CA GLU A 200 -7.18 -26.44 46.54
C GLU A 200 -7.79 -26.44 45.13
N GLU A 201 -8.73 -27.35 44.86
CA GLU A 201 -9.48 -27.41 43.60
C GLU A 201 -10.24 -26.10 43.33
N LYS A 202 -10.81 -25.46 44.37
CA LYS A 202 -11.53 -24.19 44.23
C LYS A 202 -10.58 -23.04 43.89
N GLU A 203 -9.37 -23.03 44.44
CA GLU A 203 -8.34 -22.05 44.08
C GLU A 203 -7.88 -22.22 42.62
N GLU A 204 -7.70 -23.46 42.16
CA GLU A 204 -7.41 -23.78 40.76
C GLU A 204 -8.54 -23.38 39.82
N PHE A 205 -9.78 -23.76 40.13
CA PHE A 205 -10.96 -23.40 39.34
C PHE A 205 -11.09 -21.89 39.20
N ASN A 206 -10.90 -21.12 40.29
CA ASN A 206 -10.96 -19.66 40.23
C ASN A 206 -9.84 -19.06 39.35
N LYS A 207 -8.64 -19.67 39.32
CA LYS A 207 -7.57 -19.27 38.39
C LYS A 207 -7.97 -19.57 36.95
N GLU A 208 -8.59 -20.71 36.68
CA GLU A 208 -9.09 -21.05 35.34
C GLU A 208 -10.26 -20.16 34.90
N VAL A 209 -11.12 -19.72 35.82
CA VAL A 209 -12.16 -18.71 35.52
C VAL A 209 -11.52 -17.39 35.10
N LYS A 210 -10.43 -16.97 35.76
CA LYS A 210 -9.65 -15.79 35.36
C LYS A 210 -8.97 -16.01 34.00
N HIS A 211 -8.37 -17.17 33.79
CA HIS A 211 -7.70 -17.52 32.54
C HIS A 211 -8.68 -17.54 31.37
N TYR A 212 -9.86 -18.15 31.55
CA TYR A 212 -10.96 -18.16 30.60
C TYR A 212 -11.42 -16.73 30.28
N PHE A 213 -11.59 -15.88 31.30
CA PHE A 213 -11.90 -14.47 31.08
C PHE A 213 -10.81 -13.78 30.24
N ASP A 214 -9.54 -13.94 30.58
CA ASP A 214 -8.44 -13.28 29.88
C ASP A 214 -8.33 -13.71 28.43
N SER A 215 -8.50 -15.00 28.17
CA SER A 215 -8.36 -15.61 26.84
C SER A 215 -9.55 -15.35 25.93
N ILE A 216 -10.79 -15.34 26.47
CA ILE A 216 -12.02 -15.31 25.65
C ILE A 216 -12.83 -14.03 25.84
N MET A 217 -13.03 -13.59 27.08
CA MET A 217 -13.97 -12.50 27.41
C MET A 217 -13.31 -11.11 27.39
N SER A 218 -12.00 -11.02 27.62
CA SER A 218 -11.27 -9.75 27.75
C SER A 218 -11.27 -8.86 26.51
N PRO A 219 -11.42 -9.35 25.26
CA PRO A 219 -11.67 -8.50 24.09
C PRO A 219 -13.05 -7.83 24.09
N PHE A 220 -14.01 -8.36 24.86
CA PHE A 220 -15.42 -7.98 24.82
C PHE A 220 -15.88 -7.28 26.11
N LYS A 221 -14.99 -6.55 26.81
CA LYS A 221 -15.29 -5.90 28.11
C LYS A 221 -16.57 -5.07 28.13
N LYS A 222 -16.90 -4.37 27.04
CA LYS A 222 -18.15 -3.60 26.94
C LYS A 222 -19.38 -4.51 26.97
N ALA A 223 -19.36 -5.59 26.18
CA ALA A 223 -20.40 -6.59 26.19
C ALA A 223 -20.48 -7.29 27.56
N VAL A 224 -19.35 -7.53 28.25
CA VAL A 224 -19.33 -8.10 29.61
C VAL A 224 -20.11 -7.21 30.58
N LYS A 225 -19.84 -5.90 30.56
CA LYS A 225 -20.56 -4.94 31.41
C LYS A 225 -22.06 -4.90 31.09
N GLU A 226 -22.41 -4.96 29.81
CA GLU A 226 -23.80 -4.99 29.36
C GLU A 226 -24.51 -6.29 29.78
N GLY A 227 -23.85 -7.45 29.64
CA GLY A 227 -24.35 -8.74 30.13
C GLY A 227 -24.58 -8.73 31.64
N LEU A 228 -23.62 -8.21 32.44
CA LEU A 228 -23.78 -8.03 33.88
C LEU A 228 -24.95 -7.11 34.23
N LYS A 229 -25.12 -6.02 33.47
CA LYS A 229 -26.25 -5.09 33.63
C LYS A 229 -27.58 -5.77 33.32
N ASN A 230 -27.66 -6.53 32.23
CA ASN A 230 -28.88 -7.21 31.78
C ASN A 230 -29.37 -8.27 32.79
N ILE A 231 -28.45 -8.88 33.55
CA ILE A 231 -28.78 -9.86 34.59
C ILE A 231 -28.88 -9.26 36.00
N SER A 232 -28.58 -7.96 36.18
CA SER A 232 -28.50 -7.34 37.51
C SER A 232 -29.85 -7.26 38.25
N SER A 233 -30.95 -7.13 37.51
CA SER A 233 -32.32 -7.07 38.06
C SER A 233 -32.97 -8.44 38.22
N ILE A 234 -32.25 -9.52 37.90
CA ILE A 234 -32.76 -10.88 37.89
C ILE A 234 -32.30 -11.60 39.15
N ASN A 235 -33.24 -12.17 39.91
CA ASN A 235 -32.90 -12.96 41.09
C ASN A 235 -32.56 -14.40 40.68
N PHE A 236 -31.31 -14.80 40.89
CA PHE A 236 -30.86 -16.17 40.67
C PHE A 236 -29.80 -16.57 41.69
N ASN A 237 -29.84 -17.84 42.09
CA ASN A 237 -28.91 -18.44 43.05
C ASN A 237 -28.12 -19.63 42.43
N THR A 238 -28.25 -19.86 41.12
CA THR A 238 -27.49 -20.88 40.39
C THR A 238 -27.18 -20.39 38.97
N ILE A 239 -25.91 -20.48 38.58
CA ILE A 239 -25.42 -20.22 37.22
C ILE A 239 -24.99 -21.53 36.59
N CYS A 240 -25.66 -21.90 35.52
CA CYS A 240 -25.35 -23.05 34.67
C CYS A 240 -24.55 -22.57 33.46
N CYS A 241 -23.22 -22.53 33.59
CA CYS A 241 -22.29 -22.24 32.50
C CYS A 241 -22.09 -23.46 31.59
N ALA A 242 -21.58 -23.24 30.38
CA ALA A 242 -21.31 -24.30 29.40
C ALA A 242 -19.98 -25.02 29.63
N HIS A 243 -19.06 -24.43 30.40
CA HIS A 243 -17.77 -25.04 30.74
C HIS A 243 -17.46 -24.93 32.23
N GLY A 244 -16.95 -26.02 32.79
CA GLY A 244 -16.52 -26.13 34.17
C GLY A 244 -17.67 -26.38 35.15
N PRO A 245 -17.36 -26.43 36.46
CA PRO A 245 -18.36 -26.55 37.53
C PRO A 245 -19.45 -25.47 37.53
N ILE A 246 -20.68 -25.89 37.81
CA ILE A 246 -21.87 -25.04 38.02
C ILE A 246 -21.68 -24.20 39.27
N ILE A 247 -22.00 -22.91 39.20
CA ILE A 247 -21.79 -21.96 40.28
C ILE A 247 -23.09 -21.80 41.09
N ARG A 248 -23.10 -22.29 42.32
CA ARG A 248 -24.23 -22.12 43.28
C ARG A 248 -23.85 -21.42 44.58
N GLN A 249 -22.54 -21.25 44.84
CA GLN A 249 -22.03 -20.42 45.93
C GLN A 249 -21.16 -19.28 45.40
N GLU A 250 -21.08 -18.20 46.18
CA GLU A 250 -20.22 -17.05 45.90
C GLU A 250 -20.54 -16.34 44.57
N ILE A 251 -21.76 -16.46 44.05
CA ILE A 251 -22.19 -15.85 42.77
C ILE A 251 -21.82 -14.37 42.68
N GLU A 252 -22.02 -13.63 43.76
CA GLU A 252 -21.68 -12.20 43.82
C GLU A 252 -20.16 -11.96 43.69
N ASN A 253 -19.30 -12.90 44.10
CA ASN A 253 -17.86 -12.80 43.87
C ASN A 253 -17.54 -12.96 42.37
N TYR A 254 -18.16 -13.91 41.66
CA TYR A 254 -17.95 -14.06 40.21
C TYR A 254 -18.45 -12.83 39.43
N LYS A 255 -19.62 -12.29 39.77
CA LYS A 255 -20.14 -11.03 39.21
C LYS A 255 -19.19 -9.85 39.48
N ARG A 256 -18.72 -9.72 40.73
CA ARG A 256 -17.76 -8.68 41.13
C ARG A 256 -16.46 -8.82 40.35
N ASN A 257 -15.89 -10.02 40.27
CA ASN A 257 -14.67 -10.32 39.53
C ASN A 257 -14.81 -9.94 38.04
N TYR A 258 -15.86 -10.40 37.36
CA TYR A 258 -16.11 -10.04 35.96
C TYR A 258 -16.33 -8.53 35.77
N SER A 259 -17.02 -7.88 36.72
CA SER A 259 -17.17 -6.42 36.73
C SER A 259 -15.82 -5.72 36.86
N GLU A 260 -14.97 -6.14 37.79
CA GLU A 260 -13.63 -5.60 38.03
C GLU A 260 -12.68 -5.85 36.86
N TRP A 261 -12.64 -7.07 36.31
CA TRP A 261 -11.77 -7.43 35.19
C TRP A 261 -12.19 -6.76 33.88
N SER A 262 -13.50 -6.48 33.72
CA SER A 262 -14.01 -5.71 32.59
C SER A 262 -13.85 -4.20 32.76
N GLN A 263 -13.52 -3.68 33.95
CA GLN A 263 -13.23 -2.25 34.10
C GLN A 263 -12.06 -1.83 33.20
N GLU A 264 -12.23 -0.68 32.57
CA GLU A 264 -11.13 -0.06 31.87
C GLU A 264 -10.21 0.55 32.92
N LYS A 265 -9.02 -0.03 33.10
CA LYS A 265 -8.01 0.59 33.95
C LYS A 265 -7.53 1.85 33.23
N PRO A 266 -7.49 3.02 33.89
CA PRO A 266 -6.90 4.19 33.29
C PRO A 266 -5.45 3.88 32.94
N LYS A 267 -5.10 4.08 31.67
CA LYS A 267 -3.72 3.95 31.20
C LYS A 267 -2.84 4.90 31.99
N LYS A 268 -1.73 4.40 32.54
CA LYS A 268 -0.74 5.22 33.26
C LYS A 268 0.01 6.09 32.28
N ASP A 269 0.53 7.23 32.74
CA ASP A 269 1.54 8.00 32.01
C ASP A 269 2.85 7.21 31.95
N LYS A 270 2.82 6.13 31.15
CA LYS A 270 3.88 5.15 31.02
C LYS A 270 4.14 4.85 29.55
N ILE A 271 5.41 4.80 29.16
CA ILE A 271 5.88 4.37 27.84
C ILE A 271 6.77 3.15 28.01
N VAL A 272 6.42 2.07 27.32
CA VAL A 272 7.24 0.85 27.27
C VAL A 272 8.09 0.89 26.01
N ILE A 273 9.40 0.70 26.16
CA ILE A 273 10.37 0.57 25.06
C ILE A 273 10.81 -0.90 25.04
N ALA A 274 10.15 -1.72 24.23
CA ALA A 274 10.55 -3.11 24.02
C ALA A 274 11.52 -3.16 22.84
N TYR A 275 12.75 -3.58 23.09
CA TYR A 275 13.79 -3.57 22.05
C TYR A 275 14.66 -4.82 22.08
N ILE A 276 15.34 -5.06 20.97
CA ILE A 276 16.47 -5.99 20.89
C ILE A 276 17.58 -5.35 20.07
N SER A 277 18.82 -5.79 20.26
CA SER A 277 19.98 -5.21 19.58
C SER A 277 21.02 -6.29 19.35
N SER A 278 21.51 -6.41 18.10
CA SER A 278 22.57 -7.38 17.78
C SER A 278 23.96 -6.85 18.16
N TYR A 279 24.24 -5.58 17.87
CA TYR A 279 25.56 -4.95 18.02
C TYR A 279 25.54 -3.72 18.95
N GLY A 280 24.51 -3.59 19.79
CA GLY A 280 24.37 -2.43 20.69
C GLY A 280 23.84 -1.13 20.04
N PHE A 281 23.74 -1.03 18.72
CA PHE A 281 23.27 0.20 18.06
C PHE A 281 21.80 0.53 18.35
N THR A 282 20.89 -0.43 18.16
CA THR A 282 19.46 -0.24 18.48
C THR A 282 19.27 0.00 19.98
N GLU A 283 20.06 -0.65 20.82
CA GLU A 283 20.06 -0.40 22.27
C GLU A 283 20.44 1.04 22.61
N LYS A 284 21.53 1.54 22.02
CA LYS A 284 21.97 2.92 22.22
C LYS A 284 20.92 3.92 21.74
N MET A 285 20.24 3.64 20.62
CA MET A 285 19.10 4.45 20.19
C MET A 285 18.00 4.48 21.26
N GLY A 286 17.64 3.31 21.81
CA GLY A 286 16.65 3.18 22.87
C GLY A 286 16.99 3.97 24.14
N GLU A 287 18.26 3.98 24.54
CA GLU A 287 18.77 4.78 25.67
C GLU A 287 18.61 6.29 25.43
N ILE A 288 18.97 6.76 24.23
CA ILE A 288 18.88 8.19 23.87
C ILE A 288 17.42 8.62 23.73
N ILE A 289 16.56 7.79 23.13
CA ILE A 289 15.12 8.02 23.04
C ILE A 289 14.50 8.08 24.44
N GLU A 290 14.87 7.16 25.33
CA GLU A 290 14.45 7.17 26.74
C GLU A 290 14.82 8.51 27.43
N ASN A 291 16.05 9.01 27.21
CA ASN A 291 16.47 10.30 27.74
C ASN A 291 15.66 11.46 27.17
N GLY A 292 15.35 11.42 25.87
CA GLY A 292 14.46 12.38 25.21
C GLY A 292 13.07 12.39 25.84
N ILE A 293 12.48 11.21 26.07
CA ILE A 293 11.17 11.07 26.72
C ILE A 293 11.20 11.65 28.13
N LYS A 294 12.22 11.32 28.93
CA LYS A 294 12.36 11.79 30.32
C LYS A 294 12.56 13.32 30.41
N SER A 295 13.04 13.97 29.35
CA SER A 295 13.25 15.41 29.34
C SER A 295 11.95 16.23 29.35
N ILE A 296 10.82 15.62 28.96
CA ILE A 296 9.52 16.30 28.87
C ILE A 296 8.80 16.33 30.23
N LYS A 297 8.24 17.52 30.56
CA LYS A 297 7.43 17.80 31.76
C LYS A 297 8.03 17.24 33.07
N ASN A 298 9.35 17.41 33.28
CA ASN A 298 10.12 16.94 34.46
C ASN A 298 10.04 15.42 34.72
N GLY A 299 9.96 14.59 33.68
CA GLY A 299 9.98 13.13 33.86
C GLY A 299 8.68 12.56 34.46
N LYS A 300 7.54 13.24 34.26
CA LYS A 300 6.22 12.76 34.70
C LYS A 300 5.78 11.45 34.03
N ILE A 301 6.41 11.07 32.92
CA ILE A 301 6.16 9.79 32.25
C ILE A 301 7.11 8.72 32.82
N GLU A 302 6.56 7.63 33.30
CA GLU A 302 7.31 6.42 33.61
C GLU A 302 7.81 5.77 32.31
N VAL A 303 9.11 5.52 32.19
CA VAL A 303 9.68 4.83 31.03
C VAL A 303 10.20 3.47 31.45
N LYS A 304 9.76 2.41 30.75
CA LYS A 304 10.22 1.03 30.95
C LYS A 304 10.92 0.55 29.70
N ARG A 305 12.24 0.63 29.69
CA ARG A 305 13.07 0.06 28.62
C ARG A 305 13.38 -1.39 28.94
N MET A 306 12.97 -2.30 28.07
CA MET A 306 12.99 -3.75 28.28
C MET A 306 13.67 -4.44 27.09
N ASN A 307 14.77 -5.13 27.36
CA ASN A 307 15.48 -5.93 26.38
C ASN A 307 14.74 -7.28 26.19
N ALA A 308 14.21 -7.53 24.99
CA ALA A 308 13.47 -8.74 24.66
C ALA A 308 14.35 -10.01 24.65
N ALA A 309 15.68 -9.87 24.71
CA ALA A 309 16.59 -11.01 24.92
C ALA A 309 16.70 -11.43 26.39
N GLU A 310 16.36 -10.54 27.34
CA GLU A 310 16.49 -10.77 28.79
C GLU A 310 15.15 -10.94 29.50
N LYS A 311 14.07 -10.46 28.88
CA LYS A 311 12.72 -10.44 29.44
C LYS A 311 11.81 -11.37 28.64
N SER A 312 10.93 -12.08 29.33
CA SER A 312 9.92 -12.90 28.68
C SER A 312 8.90 -12.01 27.96
N VAL A 313 8.24 -12.55 26.93
CA VAL A 313 7.19 -11.82 26.20
C VAL A 313 6.04 -11.49 27.15
N GLU A 314 5.74 -12.37 28.08
CA GLU A 314 4.68 -12.24 29.08
C GLU A 314 4.95 -11.07 30.05
N GLU A 315 6.21 -10.91 30.50
CA GLU A 315 6.63 -9.76 31.31
C GLU A 315 6.47 -8.44 30.54
N ILE A 316 6.89 -8.41 29.28
CA ILE A 316 6.78 -7.21 28.43
C ILE A 316 5.31 -6.87 28.18
N MET A 317 4.48 -7.85 27.83
CA MET A 317 3.04 -7.65 27.58
C MET A 317 2.30 -7.16 28.82
N THR A 318 2.72 -7.62 30.01
CA THR A 318 2.18 -7.11 31.28
C THR A 318 2.43 -5.62 31.43
N GLU A 319 3.65 -5.15 31.14
CA GLU A 319 4.00 -3.73 31.18
C GLU A 319 3.28 -2.90 30.11
N ILE A 320 3.02 -3.48 28.91
CA ILE A 320 2.29 -2.82 27.82
C ILE A 320 0.81 -2.61 28.18
N SER A 321 0.21 -3.52 28.94
CA SER A 321 -1.24 -3.55 29.17
C SER A 321 -1.80 -2.22 29.74
N ASP A 322 -1.08 -1.58 30.67
CA ASP A 322 -1.46 -0.31 31.31
C ASP A 322 -0.66 0.91 30.83
N SER A 323 0.15 0.79 29.76
CA SER A 323 0.94 1.90 29.19
C SER A 323 0.17 2.75 28.17
N LYS A 324 0.41 4.07 28.15
CA LYS A 324 -0.11 4.99 27.11
C LYS A 324 0.70 4.97 25.82
N GLY A 325 1.97 4.58 25.90
CA GLY A 325 2.87 4.50 24.75
C GLY A 325 3.62 3.17 24.66
N LEU A 326 3.88 2.74 23.42
CA LEU A 326 4.69 1.56 23.08
C LEU A 326 5.72 1.92 22.00
N LEU A 327 7.00 1.70 22.28
CA LEU A 327 8.06 1.81 21.30
C LEU A 327 8.66 0.42 21.04
N LEU A 328 8.72 0.02 19.77
CA LEU A 328 9.34 -1.23 19.34
C LEU A 328 10.68 -0.94 18.67
N GLY A 329 11.77 -1.41 19.29
CA GLY A 329 13.15 -1.26 18.83
C GLY A 329 13.68 -2.55 18.21
N SER A 330 14.02 -2.57 16.93
CA SER A 330 14.54 -3.80 16.30
C SER A 330 15.59 -3.50 15.23
N PRO A 331 16.72 -4.24 15.19
CA PRO A 331 17.56 -4.23 14.00
C PRO A 331 16.86 -4.92 12.84
N THR A 332 17.26 -4.62 11.60
CA THR A 332 16.86 -5.46 10.46
C THR A 332 17.64 -6.77 10.46
N VAL A 333 16.92 -7.89 10.51
CA VAL A 333 17.44 -9.25 10.40
C VAL A 333 16.72 -9.93 9.24
N MET A 334 17.46 -10.38 8.22
CA MET A 334 16.89 -11.10 7.06
C MET A 334 15.73 -10.35 6.35
N GLY A 335 15.83 -9.01 6.27
CA GLY A 335 14.81 -8.17 5.62
C GLY A 335 13.54 -7.93 6.46
N ASP A 336 13.55 -8.27 7.75
CA ASP A 336 12.44 -8.00 8.66
C ASP A 336 12.95 -7.62 10.06
N ALA A 337 12.04 -7.34 10.99
CA ALA A 337 12.37 -7.19 12.41
C ALA A 337 12.75 -8.54 13.04
N SER A 338 13.58 -8.50 14.08
CA SER A 338 13.93 -9.67 14.88
C SER A 338 12.68 -10.47 15.30
N PRO A 339 12.72 -11.82 15.24
CA PRO A 339 11.59 -12.68 15.59
C PRO A 339 10.99 -12.41 16.98
N LEU A 340 11.80 -12.01 17.96
CA LEU A 340 11.32 -11.71 19.32
C LEU A 340 10.46 -10.44 19.37
N ILE A 341 10.87 -9.39 18.66
CA ILE A 341 10.08 -8.15 18.57
C ILE A 341 8.84 -8.37 17.72
N MET A 342 8.94 -9.16 16.65
CA MET A 342 7.77 -9.56 15.84
C MET A 342 6.78 -10.39 16.65
N ARG A 343 7.24 -11.28 17.53
CA ARG A 343 6.37 -12.03 18.46
C ARG A 343 5.60 -11.06 19.35
N ILE A 344 6.26 -10.11 20.01
CA ILE A 344 5.58 -9.08 20.82
C ILE A 344 4.55 -8.31 19.99
N ALA A 345 4.90 -7.89 18.77
CA ALA A 345 3.98 -7.18 17.90
C ALA A 345 2.76 -8.04 17.49
N ASN A 346 2.95 -9.35 17.35
CA ASN A 346 1.90 -10.29 16.97
C ASN A 346 0.94 -10.65 18.11
N GLU A 347 1.41 -10.67 19.36
CA GLU A 347 0.57 -10.85 20.56
C GLU A 347 -0.40 -9.66 20.81
N LEU A 348 -0.19 -8.53 20.13
CA LEU A 348 -1.09 -7.38 20.25
C LEU A 348 -2.42 -7.63 19.53
N ASN A 349 -3.51 -7.72 20.31
CA ASN A 349 -4.85 -7.96 19.80
C ASN A 349 -5.55 -6.65 19.38
N PRO A 350 -6.06 -6.54 18.14
CA PRO A 350 -6.73 -5.34 17.67
C PRO A 350 -7.94 -5.00 18.53
N LEU A 351 -8.78 -5.92 19.00
CA LEU A 351 -9.96 -5.58 19.81
C LEU A 351 -9.60 -5.03 21.19
N ILE A 352 -8.50 -5.51 21.80
CA ILE A 352 -8.03 -5.03 23.10
C ILE A 352 -7.44 -3.62 22.99
N TYR A 353 -6.67 -3.36 21.94
CA TYR A 353 -5.95 -2.09 21.76
C TYR A 353 -6.68 -1.07 20.85
N ASN A 354 -7.71 -1.49 20.11
CA ASN A 354 -8.69 -0.67 19.39
C ASN A 354 -9.84 -0.24 20.31
N GLY A 355 -9.48 0.44 21.40
CA GLY A 355 -10.45 1.13 22.24
C GLY A 355 -11.05 2.36 21.56
N ASP A 356 -11.81 3.15 22.34
CA ASP A 356 -12.25 4.50 21.96
C ASP A 356 -11.10 5.22 21.23
N PRO A 357 -11.34 5.80 20.03
CA PRO A 357 -10.34 6.57 19.31
C PRO A 357 -9.54 7.51 20.21
N LYS A 358 -10.17 8.12 21.24
CA LYS A 358 -9.55 9.04 22.21
C LYS A 358 -8.57 8.39 23.21
N ASN A 359 -8.67 7.07 23.41
CA ASN A 359 -7.86 6.30 24.36
C ASN A 359 -6.94 5.26 23.67
N ARG A 360 -6.82 5.30 22.34
CA ARG A 360 -5.88 4.44 21.60
C ARG A 360 -4.44 4.69 22.05
N MET A 361 -3.71 3.60 22.25
CA MET A 361 -2.29 3.64 22.63
C MET A 361 -1.47 4.28 21.50
N PHE A 362 -0.50 5.11 21.88
CA PHE A 362 0.49 5.65 20.93
C PHE A 362 1.59 4.64 20.72
N ALA A 363 2.08 4.51 19.50
CA ALA A 363 3.11 3.56 19.14
C ALA A 363 4.15 4.16 18.19
N GLY A 364 5.37 3.63 18.21
CA GLY A 364 6.43 4.04 17.31
C GLY A 364 7.50 2.97 17.17
N CYS A 365 8.25 3.03 16.08
CA CYS A 365 9.26 2.03 15.77
C CYS A 365 10.62 2.69 15.54
N PHE A 366 11.67 2.06 16.03
CA PHE A 366 13.04 2.50 15.78
C PHE A 366 13.99 1.32 15.60
N GLY A 367 15.15 1.55 14.99
CA GLY A 367 16.05 0.44 14.69
C GLY A 367 17.31 0.83 13.94
N SER A 368 18.40 0.11 14.20
CA SER A 368 19.59 0.17 13.35
C SER A 368 19.50 -0.83 12.20
N TYR A 369 20.22 -0.57 11.10
CA TYR A 369 20.31 -1.50 9.99
C TYR A 369 21.67 -1.48 9.31
N GLY A 370 21.99 -2.59 8.61
CA GLY A 370 23.20 -2.75 7.80
C GLY A 370 23.00 -2.22 6.39
N TRP A 371 22.53 -3.02 5.45
CA TRP A 371 22.35 -2.59 4.05
C TRP A 371 20.93 -2.13 3.71
N SER A 372 19.90 -2.70 4.37
CA SER A 372 18.50 -2.36 4.17
C SER A 372 17.71 -2.35 5.49
N GLY A 373 16.73 -1.44 5.62
CA GLY A 373 16.13 -1.01 6.88
C GLY A 373 14.65 -1.34 7.06
N GLU A 374 14.21 -2.54 6.65
CA GLU A 374 12.80 -2.94 6.57
C GLU A 374 12.09 -3.07 7.93
N ALA A 375 12.82 -3.50 8.98
CA ALA A 375 12.25 -3.85 10.29
C ALA A 375 11.29 -2.81 10.86
N THR A 376 11.72 -1.54 10.87
CA THR A 376 10.93 -0.45 11.46
C THR A 376 9.65 -0.15 10.68
N GLU A 377 9.66 -0.35 9.36
CA GLU A 377 8.49 -0.14 8.50
C GLU A 377 7.51 -1.30 8.70
N ASN A 378 7.98 -2.55 8.65
CA ASN A 378 7.16 -3.75 8.84
C ASN A 378 6.49 -3.76 10.23
N LEU A 379 7.21 -3.37 11.28
CA LEU A 379 6.63 -3.22 12.62
C LEU A 379 5.57 -2.10 12.66
N SER A 380 5.82 -0.97 11.99
CA SER A 380 4.84 0.11 11.88
C SER A 380 3.56 -0.36 11.18
N GLN A 381 3.66 -1.17 10.12
CA GLN A 381 2.50 -1.80 9.46
C GLN A 381 1.67 -2.61 10.44
N ARG A 382 2.34 -3.49 11.20
CA ARG A 382 1.68 -4.38 12.14
C ARG A 382 0.95 -3.58 13.22
N LEU A 383 1.57 -2.53 13.76
CA LEU A 383 0.96 -1.65 14.76
C LEU A 383 -0.24 -0.86 14.22
N LEU A 384 -0.22 -0.46 12.94
CA LEU A 384 -1.38 0.13 12.26
C LEU A 384 -2.52 -0.88 12.09
N GLN A 385 -2.22 -2.15 11.78
CA GLN A 385 -3.22 -3.22 11.74
C GLN A 385 -3.86 -3.46 13.12
N VAL A 386 -3.11 -3.27 14.22
CA VAL A 386 -3.65 -3.26 15.59
C VAL A 386 -4.46 -1.99 15.91
N ARG A 387 -4.47 -0.99 15.00
CA ARG A 387 -5.16 0.30 15.13
C ARG A 387 -4.57 1.22 16.21
N MET A 388 -3.27 1.11 16.48
CA MET A 388 -2.54 2.04 17.35
C MET A 388 -2.29 3.40 16.67
N ARG A 389 -2.01 4.43 17.47
CA ARG A 389 -1.68 5.78 16.97
C ARG A 389 -0.18 5.89 16.73
N ILE A 390 0.26 6.05 15.48
CA ILE A 390 1.67 6.26 15.15
C ILE A 390 1.90 7.74 14.82
N PRO A 391 2.32 8.59 15.79
CA PRO A 391 2.40 10.04 15.61
C PRO A 391 3.66 10.48 14.86
N LEU A 392 4.70 9.64 14.83
CA LEU A 392 6.00 9.95 14.24
C LEU A 392 6.40 8.87 13.22
N PRO A 393 7.12 9.22 12.14
CA PRO A 393 7.64 8.23 11.22
C PRO A 393 8.66 7.30 11.92
N PRO A 394 8.80 6.04 11.44
CA PRO A 394 9.78 5.11 11.99
C PRO A 394 11.20 5.65 11.90
N LEU A 395 11.95 5.54 13.00
CA LEU A 395 13.32 6.07 13.11
C LEU A 395 14.35 4.96 12.80
N LYS A 396 14.99 5.04 11.64
CA LYS A 396 16.03 4.08 11.25
C LYS A 396 17.39 4.72 11.09
N ILE A 397 18.43 4.03 11.54
CA ILE A 397 19.82 4.51 11.51
C ILE A 397 20.73 3.46 10.87
N HIS A 398 21.62 3.91 10.01
CA HIS A 398 22.57 3.05 9.32
C HIS A 398 23.79 2.81 10.22
N PHE A 399 24.00 1.57 10.67
CA PHE A 399 25.04 1.19 11.62
C PHE A 399 25.09 2.09 12.88
N LYS A 400 26.22 2.76 13.10
CA LYS A 400 26.52 3.55 14.29
C LYS A 400 26.05 4.99 14.11
N MET A 401 25.36 5.51 15.12
CA MET A 401 24.90 6.90 15.15
C MET A 401 26.06 7.91 15.10
N SER A 402 25.91 8.92 14.26
CA SER A 402 26.62 10.18 14.36
C SER A 402 26.05 11.06 15.48
N SER A 403 26.79 12.09 15.92
CA SER A 403 26.29 13.03 16.94
C SER A 403 25.02 13.78 16.53
N GLU A 404 24.81 14.02 15.24
CA GLU A 404 23.55 14.59 14.72
C GLU A 404 22.40 13.60 14.85
N GLU A 405 22.65 12.32 14.56
CA GLU A 405 21.65 11.26 14.71
C GLU A 405 21.34 10.94 16.17
N GLU A 406 22.30 11.06 17.08
CA GLU A 406 22.07 11.01 18.53
C GLU A 406 21.11 12.14 18.96
N GLN A 407 21.36 13.36 18.49
CA GLN A 407 20.45 14.49 18.75
C GLN A 407 19.05 14.24 18.16
N ASN A 408 18.96 13.68 16.95
CA ASN A 408 17.69 13.32 16.33
C ASN A 408 16.94 12.25 17.14
N CYS A 409 17.62 11.21 17.65
CA CYS A 409 17.02 10.21 18.54
C CYS A 409 16.43 10.85 19.81
N PHE A 410 17.16 11.80 20.39
CA PHE A 410 16.72 12.51 21.59
C PHE A 410 15.48 13.36 21.31
N GLU A 411 15.50 14.16 20.25
CA GLU A 411 14.38 15.00 19.84
C GLU A 411 13.16 14.16 19.45
N TRP A 412 13.36 13.03 18.77
CA TRP A 412 12.30 12.09 18.43
C TRP A 412 11.62 11.53 19.68
N GLY A 413 12.39 11.12 20.68
CA GLY A 413 11.86 10.64 21.96
C GLY A 413 11.09 11.71 22.73
N ALA A 414 11.61 12.94 22.76
CA ALA A 414 10.93 14.08 23.38
C ALA A 414 9.59 14.39 22.69
N LEU A 415 9.54 14.40 21.36
CA LEU A 415 8.30 14.61 20.61
C LEU A 415 7.29 13.48 20.82
N PHE A 416 7.74 12.23 20.88
CA PHE A 416 6.86 11.10 21.12
C PHE A 416 6.19 11.22 22.51
N ALA A 417 6.96 11.60 23.52
CA ALA A 417 6.48 11.84 24.88
C ALA A 417 5.45 12.97 24.94
N ASP A 418 5.68 14.06 24.21
CA ASP A 418 4.74 15.17 24.13
C ASP A 418 3.41 14.74 23.50
N CYS A 419 3.46 13.99 22.38
CA CYS A 419 2.27 13.40 21.75
C CYS A 419 1.45 12.51 22.70
N VAL A 420 2.13 11.71 23.54
CA VAL A 420 1.50 10.83 24.53
C VAL A 420 0.77 11.64 25.62
N LEU A 421 1.30 12.80 26.01
CA LEU A 421 0.76 13.63 27.10
C LEU A 421 -0.33 14.61 26.63
N GLU A 422 -0.19 15.18 25.44
CA GLU A 422 -1.03 16.28 24.96
C GLU A 422 -2.38 15.80 24.39
N LYS A 423 -2.56 14.48 24.20
CA LYS A 423 -3.78 13.76 23.74
C LYS A 423 -4.43 14.23 22.43
N GLU A 424 -4.04 15.38 21.89
CA GLU A 424 -4.60 16.01 20.69
C GLU A 424 -3.52 16.13 19.60
N LYS A 425 -3.90 15.82 18.35
CA LYS A 425 -3.12 15.95 17.10
C LYS A 425 -2.31 14.73 16.58
N ALA A 426 -2.69 13.50 16.88
CA ALA A 426 -2.21 12.35 16.09
C ALA A 426 -3.33 11.78 15.21
N ASP A 427 -3.52 12.35 14.03
CA ASP A 427 -4.28 11.71 12.96
C ASP A 427 -3.51 10.48 12.47
N THR A 428 -4.03 9.29 12.77
CA THR A 428 -3.47 7.98 12.42
C THR A 428 -3.24 7.77 10.91
N GLU A 429 -3.82 8.60 10.05
CA GLU A 429 -3.63 8.54 8.59
C GLU A 429 -2.37 9.29 8.10
N PHE A 430 -1.71 10.09 8.94
CA PHE A 430 -0.71 11.04 8.47
C PHE A 430 0.68 10.41 8.23
N ALA A 431 1.10 9.43 9.05
CA ALA A 431 2.43 8.83 8.94
C ALA A 431 2.56 7.88 7.74
N TYR A 432 1.47 7.22 7.33
CA TYR A 432 1.52 6.21 6.27
C TYR A 432 1.62 6.77 4.85
N LYS A 433 1.07 7.97 4.63
CA LYS A 433 1.12 8.65 3.33
C LYS A 433 2.52 9.23 2.99
N PHE A 434 3.46 9.22 3.93
CA PHE A 434 4.76 9.90 3.81
C PHE A 434 5.99 9.01 4.01
N GLY A 435 5.86 7.69 3.82
CA GLY A 435 7.01 6.80 3.69
C GLY A 435 7.82 7.08 2.42
N LYS A 436 8.70 8.10 2.45
CA LYS A 436 9.95 8.22 1.66
C LYS A 436 10.82 9.47 1.89
N LYS A 437 10.62 10.29 2.93
CA LYS A 437 11.59 11.35 3.29
C LYS A 437 11.77 11.46 4.81
N GLN A 438 12.97 11.12 5.30
CA GLN A 438 13.47 11.62 6.59
C GLN A 438 13.49 13.14 6.50
N THR A 439 12.47 13.78 7.06
CA THR A 439 12.44 15.24 7.19
C THR A 439 12.97 15.54 8.58
N SER A 440 14.00 16.39 8.67
CA SER A 440 14.64 16.77 9.93
C SER A 440 13.60 17.24 10.94
N ILE A 441 13.62 16.63 12.13
CA ILE A 441 12.70 16.84 13.24
C ILE A 441 12.58 18.33 13.63
N ARG A 442 13.63 19.13 13.40
CA ARG A 442 13.63 20.60 13.51
C ARG A 442 12.53 21.34 12.72
N LYS A 443 12.07 20.81 11.57
CA LYS A 443 10.95 21.42 10.82
C LYS A 443 9.59 21.19 11.48
N LEU A 444 9.43 20.10 12.23
CA LEU A 444 8.22 19.79 12.99
C LEU A 444 8.14 20.61 14.30
N LEU A 445 9.28 20.90 14.91
CA LEU A 445 9.38 21.72 16.13
C LEU A 445 9.05 23.21 15.88
N ASN A 446 9.33 23.73 14.68
CA ASN A 446 9.01 25.12 14.33
C ASN A 446 7.54 25.34 13.90
N SER A 447 6.78 24.26 13.64
CA SER A 447 5.38 24.35 13.17
C SER A 447 4.33 24.07 14.25
N ALA A 448 4.74 23.77 15.49
CA ALA A 448 3.84 23.59 16.62
C ALA A 448 3.76 24.91 17.43
N GLU A 449 2.66 25.64 17.28
CA GLU A 449 2.26 26.65 18.25
C GLU A 449 1.96 25.95 19.59
N MET A 450 2.94 25.96 20.50
CA MET A 450 2.73 25.74 21.94
C MET A 450 3.11 27.02 22.68
N GLY A 451 2.11 27.60 23.32
CA GLY A 451 2.27 28.76 24.17
C GLY A 451 3.16 28.48 25.38
N SER A 452 4.05 29.45 25.64
CA SER A 452 4.63 29.81 26.94
C SER A 452 5.06 28.67 27.88
N ASP A 453 6.26 28.12 27.68
CA ASP A 453 7.27 27.98 28.76
C ASP A 453 8.64 27.54 28.20
N ILE A 454 9.36 28.48 27.59
CA ILE A 454 10.74 28.27 27.12
C ILE A 454 11.69 28.72 28.24
N SER A 455 11.88 27.87 29.25
CA SER A 455 12.90 28.09 30.30
C SER A 455 13.94 26.98 30.42
N VAL A 456 13.82 25.88 29.64
CA VAL A 456 14.69 24.70 29.78
C VAL A 456 15.92 24.70 28.84
N MET A 457 15.95 25.53 27.79
CA MET A 457 17.04 25.51 26.76
C MET A 457 18.34 26.26 27.13
N LYS A 458 18.55 26.71 28.37
CA LYS A 458 19.71 27.58 28.71
C LYS A 458 21.00 26.88 29.16
N ARG A 459 21.10 25.55 29.16
CA ARG A 459 22.32 24.86 29.67
C ARG A 459 22.77 23.67 28.82
N TYR A 460 23.30 23.95 27.63
CA TYR A 460 24.49 23.27 27.07
C TYR A 460 24.84 23.96 25.75
N ARG A 461 26.00 24.61 25.67
CA ARG A 461 26.60 25.11 24.42
C ARG A 461 27.96 24.45 24.25
N ALA A 462 28.17 23.80 23.12
CA ALA A 462 29.47 23.36 22.60
C ALA A 462 29.55 23.81 21.11
N PRO A 463 30.75 23.92 20.50
CA PRO A 463 31.24 25.15 19.86
C PRO A 463 30.76 25.38 18.42
N LYS A 464 30.76 26.67 18.03
CA LYS A 464 30.40 27.18 16.69
C LYS A 464 31.38 26.69 15.62
N GLN A 465 30.85 26.35 14.44
CA GLN A 465 31.61 26.41 13.18
C GLN A 465 31.16 27.63 12.37
N ASP A 466 32.12 28.50 12.07
CA ASP A 466 31.97 29.68 11.23
C ASP A 466 31.77 29.30 9.76
N GLY A 467 30.81 29.94 9.11
CA GLY A 467 30.78 30.01 7.66
C GLY A 467 29.91 31.17 7.17
N LYS A 468 30.41 31.88 6.15
CA LYS A 468 29.73 33.04 5.55
C LYS A 468 28.44 32.61 4.87
N ILE A 469 27.34 33.32 5.13
CA ILE A 469 26.04 33.06 4.50
C ILE A 469 26.12 33.38 3.00
N LYS A 470 25.66 32.45 2.19
CA LYS A 470 25.72 32.49 0.73
C LYS A 470 24.31 32.41 0.16
N LYS A 471 24.07 33.07 -0.97
CA LYS A 471 22.80 33.02 -1.69
C LYS A 471 22.84 31.89 -2.70
N TRP A 472 22.08 30.83 -2.48
CA TRP A 472 21.96 29.67 -3.35
C TRP A 472 20.66 29.73 -4.14
N LYS A 473 20.70 29.44 -5.44
CA LYS A 473 19.52 29.35 -6.27
C LYS A 473 19.37 27.96 -6.84
N CYS A 474 18.23 27.35 -6.61
CA CYS A 474 17.88 26.09 -7.24
C CYS A 474 17.73 26.32 -8.74
N VAL A 475 18.54 25.65 -9.56
CA VAL A 475 18.45 25.78 -11.03
C VAL A 475 17.21 25.10 -11.61
N ILE A 476 16.54 24.22 -10.83
CA ILE A 476 15.36 23.46 -11.25
C ILE A 476 14.09 24.32 -11.15
N CYS A 477 13.75 24.84 -9.97
CA CYS A 477 12.55 25.66 -9.78
C CYS A 477 12.81 27.17 -9.71
N GLY A 478 14.05 27.61 -9.46
CA GLY A 478 14.41 29.02 -9.30
C GLY A 478 14.38 29.54 -7.86
N GLU A 479 14.04 28.68 -6.89
CA GLU A 479 13.98 28.99 -5.47
C GLU A 479 15.32 29.56 -4.96
N ILE A 480 15.27 30.68 -4.25
CA ILE A 480 16.46 31.34 -3.68
C ILE A 480 16.50 31.09 -2.18
N ILE A 481 17.64 30.60 -1.70
CA ILE A 481 17.85 30.15 -0.33
C ILE A 481 19.15 30.78 0.17
N TYR A 482 19.13 31.36 1.35
CA TYR A 482 20.29 32.00 1.95
C TYR A 482 20.82 31.11 3.07
N ASP A 483 21.97 30.48 2.84
CA ASP A 483 22.56 29.52 3.77
C ASP A 483 24.07 29.37 3.51
N VAL A 484 24.80 28.79 4.44
CA VAL A 484 26.26 28.61 4.36
C VAL A 484 26.65 27.62 3.24
N ALA A 485 25.78 26.64 2.99
CA ALA A 485 25.86 25.64 1.93
C ALA A 485 24.44 25.38 1.36
N PRO A 486 24.29 24.92 0.10
CA PRO A 486 22.96 24.67 -0.44
C PRO A 486 22.32 23.47 0.27
N PRO A 487 20.99 23.43 0.43
CA PRO A 487 20.32 22.34 1.14
C PRO A 487 20.39 21.01 0.37
N ALA A 488 20.42 19.89 1.11
CA ALA A 488 20.47 18.52 0.57
C ALA A 488 19.43 18.26 -0.55
N PHE A 489 18.27 18.91 -0.45
CA PHE A 489 17.25 18.93 -1.49
C PHE A 489 16.55 20.30 -1.53
N CYS A 490 16.10 20.69 -2.72
CA CYS A 490 15.33 21.91 -2.89
C CYS A 490 13.96 21.77 -2.21
N PRO A 491 13.59 22.68 -1.30
CA PRO A 491 12.33 22.60 -0.58
C PRO A 491 11.12 22.79 -1.49
N ALA A 492 11.27 23.50 -2.61
CA ALA A 492 10.18 23.78 -3.55
C ALA A 492 9.94 22.63 -4.55
N CYS A 493 10.99 22.02 -5.09
CA CYS A 493 10.85 20.99 -6.15
C CYS A 493 11.48 19.64 -5.85
N GLY A 494 12.14 19.49 -4.70
CA GLY A 494 12.76 18.24 -4.25
C GLY A 494 14.06 17.86 -4.97
N ALA A 495 14.64 18.77 -5.75
CA ALA A 495 15.86 18.48 -6.52
C ALA A 495 17.10 18.41 -5.61
N PRO A 496 18.04 17.49 -5.85
CA PRO A 496 19.16 17.23 -4.95
C PRO A 496 20.15 18.41 -4.87
N GLN A 497 20.95 18.44 -3.81
CA GLN A 497 21.87 19.54 -3.46
C GLN A 497 22.75 20.01 -4.61
N GLU A 498 23.17 19.08 -5.48
CA GLU A 498 24.07 19.35 -6.60
C GLU A 498 23.49 20.34 -7.64
N VAL A 499 22.16 20.57 -7.61
CA VAL A 499 21.46 21.46 -8.54
C VAL A 499 21.36 22.91 -8.03
N PHE A 500 21.98 23.25 -6.91
CA PHE A 500 22.02 24.62 -6.42
C PHE A 500 23.26 25.34 -6.91
N VAL A 501 23.07 26.54 -7.45
CA VAL A 501 24.18 27.42 -7.85
C VAL A 501 24.31 28.57 -6.86
N LEU A 502 25.55 28.87 -6.49
CA LEU A 502 25.88 30.06 -5.72
C LEU A 502 25.63 31.30 -6.60
N VAL A 503 24.73 32.16 -6.16
CA VAL A 503 24.36 33.41 -6.84
C VAL A 503 25.22 34.56 -6.36
N GLU A 504 25.50 34.63 -5.07
CA GLU A 504 26.17 35.75 -4.41
C GLU A 504 26.75 35.29 -3.07
N GLU A 505 28.00 35.67 -2.77
CA GLU A 505 28.53 35.60 -1.41
C GLU A 505 28.20 36.89 -0.69
N ILE A 506 27.50 36.80 0.44
CA ILE A 506 27.17 37.98 1.23
C ILE A 506 28.34 38.19 2.19
N GLU A 507 29.22 39.15 1.86
CA GLU A 507 30.23 39.61 2.82
C GLU A 507 29.53 40.35 3.95
N ASN A 508 29.62 39.82 5.17
CA ASN A 508 29.30 40.62 6.35
C ASN A 508 30.48 40.65 7.32
N TYR A 509 30.89 41.90 7.54
CA TYR A 509 31.36 42.52 8.78
C TYR A 509 32.10 41.59 9.75
N GLN A 510 33.41 41.84 9.85
CA GLN A 510 34.26 41.31 10.90
C GLN A 510 33.70 41.73 12.26
N ASN A 511 33.47 40.75 13.14
CA ASN A 511 33.55 40.98 14.57
C ASN A 511 34.91 40.49 15.03
N SER A 512 35.81 41.44 15.28
CA SER A 512 36.95 41.28 16.16
C SER A 512 36.44 40.84 17.52
N THR A 513 36.95 39.71 17.98
CA THR A 513 37.11 39.46 19.41
C THR A 513 37.97 40.58 19.98
N ASP A 514 37.43 41.36 20.89
CA ASP A 514 38.14 41.79 22.10
C ASP A 514 37.13 42.43 23.04
N GLU A 515 36.90 41.75 24.17
CA GLU A 515 36.42 42.40 25.37
C GLU A 515 37.51 43.38 25.81
N ASN A 516 37.26 44.67 25.68
CA ASN A 516 37.51 45.67 26.72
C ASN A 516 37.07 47.07 26.28
N ASN A 517 36.55 47.80 27.27
CA ASN A 517 36.28 49.25 27.31
C ASN A 517 34.89 49.73 26.87
N GLU A 518 34.09 49.92 27.92
CA GLU A 518 33.27 51.09 28.26
C GLU A 518 33.15 52.26 27.27
N ASN A 519 31.91 52.77 27.26
CA ASN A 519 31.45 54.13 27.02
C ASN A 519 31.10 54.60 25.60
N ASN A 520 29.87 55.11 25.54
CA ASN A 520 29.33 56.13 24.65
C ASN A 520 29.24 55.79 23.15
N ASN A 521 28.03 55.51 22.68
CA ASN A 521 27.24 56.53 21.98
C ASN A 521 25.86 55.99 21.59
N ASN A 522 24.87 56.43 22.37
CA ASN A 522 23.46 56.43 22.00
C ASN A 522 23.29 57.41 20.82
N GLU A 523 23.07 56.88 19.61
CA GLU A 523 22.26 57.53 18.55
C GLU A 523 22.21 56.66 17.27
N ASN A 524 23.25 55.87 16.97
CA ASN A 524 23.27 55.02 15.77
C ASN A 524 22.51 53.67 15.89
N ASN A 525 22.19 53.23 17.11
CA ASN A 525 21.45 51.98 17.33
C ASN A 525 19.93 52.11 17.10
N GLN A 526 19.39 53.33 17.06
CA GLN A 526 17.95 53.52 16.89
C GLN A 526 17.55 53.43 15.40
N ALA A 527 18.39 53.91 14.48
CA ALA A 527 18.12 53.84 13.03
C ALA A 527 18.22 52.41 12.46
N ASN A 528 19.15 51.59 12.98
CA ASN A 528 19.33 50.19 12.55
C ASN A 528 18.33 49.22 13.19
N LYS A 529 17.88 49.51 14.42
CA LYS A 529 16.79 48.77 15.07
C LYS A 529 15.46 49.02 14.37
N ILE A 530 15.17 50.26 13.97
CA ILE A 530 13.98 50.61 13.19
C ILE A 530 13.99 49.92 11.80
N LYS A 531 15.14 49.77 11.13
CA LYS A 531 15.21 49.04 9.83
C LYS A 531 15.03 47.52 9.96
N PHE A 532 15.49 46.91 11.05
CA PHE A 532 15.37 45.48 11.30
C PHE A 532 13.97 45.11 11.84
N GLU A 533 13.41 45.93 12.73
CA GLU A 533 12.03 45.80 13.22
C GLU A 533 11.02 46.01 12.09
N ASN A 534 11.23 46.98 11.18
CA ASN A 534 10.37 47.14 9.99
C ASN A 534 10.46 45.95 9.01
N SER A 535 11.57 45.21 8.95
CA SER A 535 11.74 44.05 8.07
C SER A 535 11.10 42.78 8.67
N LEU A 536 11.23 42.61 9.98
CA LEU A 536 10.57 41.55 10.75
C LEU A 536 9.06 41.80 10.89
N GLU A 537 8.61 43.05 11.05
CA GLU A 537 7.19 43.39 10.99
C GLU A 537 6.63 43.19 9.58
N ASN A 538 7.37 43.48 8.50
CA ASN A 538 6.91 43.18 7.15
C ASN A 538 6.79 41.66 6.89
N MET A 539 7.74 40.84 7.37
CA MET A 539 7.65 39.38 7.27
C MET A 539 6.61 38.78 8.21
N HIS A 540 6.46 39.30 9.43
CA HIS A 540 5.43 38.86 10.37
C HIS A 540 4.04 39.30 9.91
N GLN A 541 3.91 40.45 9.23
CA GLN A 541 2.69 40.88 8.55
C GLN A 541 2.42 40.07 7.27
N GLU A 542 3.43 39.57 6.55
CA GLU A 542 3.24 38.62 5.43
C GLU A 542 2.80 37.24 5.92
N TYR A 543 3.41 36.74 7.00
CA TYR A 543 3.07 35.45 7.60
C TYR A 543 1.72 35.49 8.32
N GLN A 544 1.44 36.57 9.07
CA GLN A 544 0.11 36.85 9.59
C GLN A 544 -0.87 37.17 8.46
N LYS A 545 -0.50 37.74 7.31
CA LYS A 545 -1.40 37.85 6.14
C LYS A 545 -1.81 36.48 5.59
N ILE A 546 -0.93 35.49 5.60
CA ILE A 546 -1.22 34.14 5.11
C ILE A 546 -2.12 33.37 6.09
N GLN A 547 -1.94 33.54 7.41
CA GLN A 547 -2.84 32.98 8.42
C GLN A 547 -4.11 33.81 8.68
N SER A 548 -4.11 35.12 8.38
CA SER A 548 -5.27 36.01 8.48
C SER A 548 -6.07 36.14 7.18
N GLN A 549 -5.65 35.47 6.11
CA GLN A 549 -6.53 35.22 4.98
C GLN A 549 -7.67 34.35 5.50
N LYS A 550 -8.81 34.98 5.79
CA LYS A 550 -10.08 34.31 6.05
C LYS A 550 -10.18 33.10 5.13
N GLU A 551 -10.33 31.90 5.70
CA GLU A 551 -10.64 30.70 4.94
C GLU A 551 -11.69 31.07 3.89
N TYR A 552 -11.40 30.86 2.61
CA TYR A 552 -12.31 31.26 1.55
C TYR A 552 -13.66 30.53 1.75
N GLU A 553 -14.72 31.28 2.06
CA GLU A 553 -16.06 30.73 2.35
C GLU A 553 -16.98 30.69 1.12
N GLY A 554 -16.46 31.12 -0.04
CA GLY A 554 -17.24 31.21 -1.27
C GLY A 554 -17.57 29.84 -1.89
N HIS A 555 -18.44 29.86 -2.88
CA HIS A 555 -18.91 28.68 -3.61
C HIS A 555 -18.04 28.42 -4.83
N ILE A 556 -17.32 27.29 -4.82
CA ILE A 556 -16.48 26.82 -5.93
C ILE A 556 -17.24 25.72 -6.68
N VAL A 557 -17.40 25.89 -7.99
CA VAL A 557 -17.98 24.85 -8.85
C VAL A 557 -16.91 24.24 -9.75
N VAL A 558 -16.71 22.93 -9.63
CA VAL A 558 -15.79 22.13 -10.44
C VAL A 558 -16.59 21.40 -11.51
N ILE A 559 -16.29 21.68 -12.78
CA ILE A 559 -17.01 21.11 -13.94
C ILE A 559 -16.14 20.03 -14.58
N GLY A 560 -16.54 18.78 -14.41
CA GLY A 560 -15.82 17.58 -14.83
C GLY A 560 -15.27 16.81 -13.64
N ALA A 561 -15.66 15.54 -13.51
CA ALA A 561 -15.34 14.69 -12.36
C ALA A 561 -14.46 13.50 -12.78
N SER A 562 -13.29 13.79 -13.34
CA SER A 562 -12.23 12.81 -13.60
C SER A 562 -11.00 13.12 -12.75
N ALA A 563 -9.81 12.62 -13.12
CA ALA A 563 -8.57 12.77 -12.34
C ALA A 563 -8.30 14.22 -11.90
N ALA A 564 -8.42 15.17 -12.83
CA ALA A 564 -8.17 16.59 -12.57
C ALA A 564 -9.20 17.20 -11.62
N GLY A 565 -10.49 17.00 -11.87
CA GLY A 565 -11.57 17.54 -11.04
C GLY A 565 -11.57 16.97 -9.63
N VAL A 566 -11.37 15.66 -9.47
CA VAL A 566 -11.26 15.02 -8.14
C VAL A 566 -10.03 15.52 -7.40
N SER A 567 -8.89 15.67 -8.09
CA SER A 567 -7.67 16.21 -7.48
C SER A 567 -7.85 17.66 -7.03
N ALA A 568 -8.55 18.48 -7.82
CA ALA A 568 -8.88 19.86 -7.44
C ALA A 568 -9.75 19.90 -6.18
N VAL A 569 -10.83 19.09 -6.14
CA VAL A 569 -11.72 19.02 -4.98
C VAL A 569 -10.99 18.53 -3.72
N LYS A 570 -10.15 17.48 -3.85
CA LYS A 570 -9.33 16.98 -2.73
C LYS A 570 -8.37 18.05 -2.22
N SER A 571 -7.63 18.72 -3.11
CA SER A 571 -6.68 19.77 -2.71
C SER A 571 -7.34 21.02 -2.14
N ILE A 572 -8.54 21.39 -2.59
CA ILE A 572 -9.32 22.45 -1.91
C ILE A 572 -9.65 22.01 -0.49
N ARG A 573 -10.17 20.79 -0.31
CA ARG A 573 -10.67 20.35 1.00
C ARG A 573 -9.55 20.04 2.00
N GLU A 574 -8.36 19.67 1.53
CA GLU A 574 -7.13 19.51 2.33
C GLU A 574 -6.75 20.80 3.07
N VAL A 575 -7.01 21.97 2.49
CA VAL A 575 -6.56 23.29 3.00
C VAL A 575 -7.69 24.24 3.37
N ASN A 576 -8.94 23.92 3.01
CA ASN A 576 -10.09 24.79 3.24
C ASN A 576 -11.36 23.97 3.58
N ARG A 577 -11.80 24.07 4.84
CA ARG A 577 -13.00 23.37 5.34
C ARG A 577 -14.31 24.12 5.09
N ARG A 578 -14.28 25.44 4.90
CA ARG A 578 -15.48 26.30 4.79
C ARG A 578 -16.01 26.48 3.39
N ALA A 579 -15.15 26.39 2.37
CA ALA A 579 -15.55 26.56 0.97
C ALA A 579 -16.70 25.60 0.63
N LYS A 580 -17.77 26.13 0.06
CA LYS A 580 -18.85 25.32 -0.51
C LYS A 580 -18.37 24.78 -1.85
N ILE A 581 -18.36 23.46 -2.02
CA ILE A 581 -17.85 22.83 -3.25
C ILE A 581 -19.00 22.09 -3.94
N THR A 582 -19.19 22.38 -5.23
CA THR A 582 -20.05 21.58 -6.11
C THR A 582 -19.22 20.93 -7.19
N LEU A 583 -19.33 19.61 -7.35
CA LEU A 583 -18.71 18.84 -8.41
C LEU A 583 -19.79 18.39 -9.39
N ILE A 584 -19.65 18.72 -10.69
CA ILE A 584 -20.62 18.36 -11.72
C ILE A 584 -19.95 17.40 -12.72
N SER A 585 -20.53 16.22 -12.90
CA SER A 585 -20.11 15.20 -13.86
C SER A 585 -21.15 15.00 -14.95
N ALA A 586 -20.68 14.98 -16.20
CA ALA A 586 -21.50 14.58 -17.34
C ALA A 586 -21.79 13.08 -17.38
N GLU A 587 -20.99 12.27 -16.68
CA GLU A 587 -21.11 10.80 -16.65
C GLU A 587 -22.04 10.36 -15.50
N ASN A 588 -22.71 9.23 -15.67
CA ASN A 588 -23.64 8.65 -14.69
C ASN A 588 -22.94 7.74 -13.65
N HIS A 589 -21.62 7.84 -13.54
CA HIS A 589 -20.79 7.01 -12.67
C HIS A 589 -20.01 7.88 -11.70
N ILE A 590 -19.62 7.32 -10.55
CA ILE A 590 -18.67 7.96 -9.65
C ILE A 590 -17.28 8.02 -10.32
N PRO A 591 -16.46 9.06 -10.08
CA PRO A 591 -15.17 9.22 -10.78
C PRO A 591 -14.27 7.99 -10.65
N TYR A 592 -13.66 7.58 -11.75
CA TYR A 592 -12.93 6.31 -11.85
C TYR A 592 -11.60 6.43 -12.60
N TYR A 593 -10.75 5.42 -12.44
CA TYR A 593 -9.45 5.28 -13.07
C TYR A 593 -9.60 4.84 -14.53
N ARG A 594 -9.78 5.82 -15.41
CA ARG A 594 -10.05 5.62 -16.85
C ARG A 594 -9.04 4.71 -17.59
N PRO A 595 -7.72 4.71 -17.27
CA PRO A 595 -6.79 3.76 -17.89
C PRO A 595 -7.10 2.28 -17.64
N SER A 596 -7.93 1.94 -16.63
CA SER A 596 -8.34 0.56 -16.39
C SER A 596 -9.54 0.09 -17.22
N LEU A 597 -10.17 0.95 -18.03
CA LEU A 597 -11.36 0.57 -18.82
C LEU A 597 -11.12 -0.62 -19.77
N THR A 598 -9.95 -0.64 -20.43
CA THR A 598 -9.51 -1.69 -21.35
C THR A 598 -9.17 -2.97 -20.58
N LYS A 599 -8.52 -2.83 -19.42
CA LYS A 599 -8.01 -3.95 -18.60
C LYS A 599 -9.07 -4.61 -17.73
N THR A 600 -10.12 -3.89 -17.32
CA THR A 600 -11.17 -4.40 -16.43
C THR A 600 -12.44 -4.71 -17.21
N ILE A 601 -13.06 -3.70 -17.83
CA ILE A 601 -14.40 -3.87 -18.39
C ILE A 601 -14.35 -4.62 -19.73
N LEU A 602 -13.44 -4.21 -20.62
CA LEU A 602 -13.32 -4.84 -21.95
C LEU A 602 -12.68 -6.24 -21.90
N SER A 603 -11.99 -6.61 -20.81
CA SER A 603 -11.39 -7.93 -20.62
C SER A 603 -12.33 -8.97 -20.01
N GLY A 604 -13.55 -8.57 -19.63
CA GLY A 604 -14.53 -9.44 -18.98
C GLY A 604 -14.51 -9.41 -17.45
N GLN A 605 -13.54 -8.74 -16.82
CA GLN A 605 -13.45 -8.63 -15.36
C GLN A 605 -14.50 -7.65 -14.79
N LYS A 606 -15.07 -7.97 -13.64
CA LYS A 606 -15.94 -7.02 -12.92
C LYS A 606 -15.09 -6.00 -12.17
N PRO A 607 -15.46 -4.71 -12.13
CA PRO A 607 -14.84 -3.77 -11.19
C PRO A 607 -15.17 -4.25 -9.77
N GLN A 608 -14.22 -4.85 -9.05
CA GLN A 608 -14.46 -5.42 -7.72
C GLN A 608 -13.67 -4.76 -6.58
N ASP A 609 -12.84 -3.73 -6.82
CA ASP A 609 -11.99 -3.13 -5.79
C ASP A 609 -12.08 -1.59 -5.69
N ASP A 610 -11.76 -1.07 -4.51
CA ASP A 610 -11.54 0.36 -4.19
C ASP A 610 -10.49 1.05 -5.08
N SER A 611 -9.65 0.29 -5.79
CA SER A 611 -8.61 0.81 -6.69
C SER A 611 -9.14 1.32 -8.04
N PHE A 612 -10.36 0.93 -8.44
CA PHE A 612 -10.96 1.36 -9.72
C PHE A 612 -11.57 2.77 -9.63
N TYR A 613 -12.11 3.15 -8.47
CA TYR A 613 -12.74 4.46 -8.26
C TYR A 613 -11.75 5.46 -7.66
N LEU A 614 -11.83 6.74 -8.06
CA LEU A 614 -10.95 7.80 -7.54
C LEU A 614 -11.45 8.38 -6.21
N THR A 615 -12.72 8.10 -5.88
CA THR A 615 -13.43 8.57 -4.70
C THR A 615 -14.66 7.69 -4.47
N SER A 616 -15.19 7.70 -3.25
CA SER A 616 -16.46 7.06 -2.88
C SER A 616 -17.57 8.08 -2.67
N HIS A 617 -18.84 7.63 -2.69
CA HIS A 617 -19.98 8.48 -2.35
C HIS A 617 -19.89 8.94 -0.89
N GLU A 618 -19.41 8.06 -0.02
CA GLU A 618 -19.16 8.34 1.39
C GLU A 618 -18.15 9.47 1.59
N TRP A 619 -16.99 9.41 0.92
CA TRP A 619 -15.98 10.48 1.02
C TRP A 619 -16.52 11.84 0.54
N LEU A 620 -17.33 11.87 -0.52
CA LEU A 620 -17.95 13.10 -1.02
C LEU A 620 -18.96 13.68 -0.01
N LEU A 621 -19.73 12.81 0.67
CA LEU A 621 -20.69 13.20 1.70
C LEU A 621 -19.97 13.72 2.95
N GLU A 622 -18.99 12.98 3.48
CA GLU A 622 -18.20 13.35 4.67
C GLU A 622 -17.49 14.70 4.50
N ASN A 623 -17.08 15.02 3.27
CA ASN A 623 -16.37 16.26 2.94
C ASN A 623 -17.28 17.40 2.48
N ASN A 624 -18.60 17.27 2.64
CA ASN A 624 -19.60 18.26 2.27
C ASN A 624 -19.46 18.74 0.81
N ILE A 625 -19.28 17.80 -0.12
CA ILE A 625 -19.16 18.08 -1.56
C ILE A 625 -20.49 17.76 -2.23
N GLN A 626 -21.14 18.78 -2.79
CA GLN A 626 -22.37 18.59 -3.55
C GLN A 626 -22.05 17.99 -4.93
N PHE A 627 -22.33 16.71 -5.12
CA PHE A 627 -22.01 16.00 -6.35
C PHE A 627 -23.23 15.80 -7.25
N PHE A 628 -23.15 16.30 -8.49
CA PHE A 628 -24.17 16.12 -9.53
C PHE A 628 -23.66 15.17 -10.62
N GLN A 629 -24.18 13.94 -10.64
CA GLN A 629 -23.90 12.96 -11.71
C GLN A 629 -24.91 13.08 -12.86
N ASN A 630 -24.49 12.72 -14.07
CA ASN A 630 -25.33 12.73 -15.26
C ASN A 630 -25.91 14.12 -15.61
N PHE A 631 -25.11 15.18 -15.42
CA PHE A 631 -25.46 16.56 -15.74
C PHE A 631 -24.38 17.24 -16.58
N VAL A 632 -24.80 17.95 -17.63
CA VAL A 632 -23.92 18.73 -18.50
C VAL A 632 -24.16 20.22 -18.28
N VAL A 633 -23.09 20.98 -18.08
CA VAL A 633 -23.15 22.45 -18.04
C VAL A 633 -23.28 22.97 -19.47
N THR A 634 -24.39 23.65 -19.75
CA THR A 634 -24.73 24.11 -21.11
C THR A 634 -24.34 25.56 -21.35
N ASN A 635 -24.34 26.37 -20.29
CA ASN A 635 -24.02 27.79 -20.33
C ASN A 635 -23.46 28.27 -18.99
N ILE A 636 -22.55 29.25 -19.03
CA ILE A 636 -22.02 29.95 -17.85
C ILE A 636 -22.13 31.45 -18.15
N ASN A 637 -22.71 32.20 -17.22
CA ASN A 637 -22.73 33.65 -17.26
C ASN A 637 -21.78 34.20 -16.20
N LEU A 638 -20.58 34.63 -16.63
CA LEU A 638 -19.54 35.14 -15.74
C LEU A 638 -19.96 36.46 -15.05
N LYS A 639 -20.70 37.33 -15.74
CA LYS A 639 -21.18 38.61 -15.18
C LYS A 639 -22.18 38.42 -14.05
N LYS A 640 -23.10 37.47 -14.23
CA LYS A 640 -24.11 37.13 -13.21
C LYS A 640 -23.59 36.11 -12.20
N LYS A 641 -22.39 35.55 -12.40
CA LYS A 641 -21.81 34.49 -11.55
C LYS A 641 -22.73 33.28 -11.37
N VAL A 642 -23.34 32.85 -12.48
CA VAL A 642 -24.31 31.75 -12.49
C VAL A 642 -24.11 30.84 -13.72
N LEU A 643 -24.18 29.52 -13.51
CA LEU A 643 -24.15 28.52 -14.56
C LEU A 643 -25.46 27.74 -14.67
N VAL A 644 -25.74 27.25 -15.87
CA VAL A 644 -26.93 26.47 -16.21
C VAL A 644 -26.51 25.07 -16.64
N PHE A 645 -27.12 24.06 -16.02
CA PHE A 645 -26.85 22.66 -16.28
C PHE A 645 -28.15 21.86 -16.42
N GLU A 646 -28.11 20.80 -17.22
CA GLU A 646 -29.27 19.93 -17.46
C GLU A 646 -28.83 18.47 -17.52
N HIS A 647 -29.77 17.55 -17.36
CA HIS A 647 -29.49 16.13 -17.47
C HIS A 647 -28.88 15.79 -18.82
N ASN A 648 -27.83 14.96 -18.80
CA ASN A 648 -27.18 14.50 -20.01
C ASN A 648 -28.14 13.60 -20.81
N LYS A 649 -28.58 14.08 -21.97
CA LYS A 649 -29.52 13.37 -22.84
C LYS A 649 -28.95 12.09 -23.44
N GLN A 650 -27.62 11.94 -23.45
CA GLN A 650 -26.95 10.78 -24.06
C GLN A 650 -27.08 9.49 -23.24
N ASN A 651 -27.46 9.57 -21.95
CA ASN A 651 -27.56 8.43 -21.02
C ASN A 651 -29.02 8.14 -20.57
N ILE A 652 -30.02 8.63 -21.30
CA ILE A 652 -31.42 8.34 -21.01
C ILE A 652 -31.80 7.05 -21.75
N ASN A 653 -31.91 5.94 -21.02
CA ASN A 653 -32.66 4.78 -21.51
C ASN A 653 -34.07 5.24 -21.89
N SER A 654 -34.59 4.73 -23.00
CA SER A 654 -35.81 5.11 -23.71
C SER A 654 -37.12 5.12 -22.90
N ASP A 655 -37.09 4.89 -21.59
CA ASP A 655 -38.25 4.90 -20.73
C ASP A 655 -38.41 6.21 -19.94
N LYS A 656 -39.50 6.89 -20.32
CA LYS A 656 -40.18 8.02 -19.65
C LYS A 656 -39.64 9.42 -20.00
N LYS A 657 -40.45 10.13 -20.80
CA LYS A 657 -40.50 11.58 -21.00
C LYS A 657 -40.53 12.35 -19.67
N LYS A 658 -39.43 12.40 -18.91
CA LYS A 658 -39.24 13.41 -17.86
C LYS A 658 -38.80 14.71 -18.55
N LYS A 659 -39.60 15.77 -18.42
CA LYS A 659 -39.24 17.11 -18.91
C LYS A 659 -37.85 17.48 -18.38
N ASN A 660 -36.87 17.66 -19.27
CA ASN A 660 -35.52 18.13 -18.93
C ASN A 660 -35.61 19.52 -18.29
N LYS A 661 -35.67 19.59 -16.97
CA LYS A 661 -35.69 20.85 -16.24
C LYS A 661 -34.25 21.37 -16.17
N LYS A 662 -33.97 22.48 -16.86
CA LYS A 662 -32.71 23.22 -16.71
C LYS A 662 -32.60 23.69 -15.27
N GLN A 663 -31.45 23.41 -14.65
CA GLN A 663 -31.11 23.85 -13.31
C GLN A 663 -30.07 24.96 -13.39
N GLN A 664 -30.05 25.79 -12.36
CA GLN A 664 -29.20 26.97 -12.29
C GLN A 664 -28.55 27.02 -10.90
N ILE A 665 -27.25 27.30 -10.85
CA ILE A 665 -26.49 27.42 -9.60
C ILE A 665 -25.57 28.64 -9.67
N SER A 666 -25.58 29.44 -8.62
CA SER A 666 -24.62 30.54 -8.44
C SER A 666 -23.25 29.97 -8.07
N PHE A 667 -22.20 30.71 -8.38
CA PHE A 667 -20.83 30.34 -8.03
C PHE A 667 -20.02 31.60 -7.77
N ASP A 668 -19.00 31.51 -6.93
CA ASP A 668 -18.01 32.57 -6.78
C ASP A 668 -16.80 32.34 -7.67
N ARG A 669 -16.39 31.07 -7.82
CA ARG A 669 -15.26 30.61 -8.65
C ARG A 669 -15.61 29.33 -9.40
N ILE A 670 -14.99 29.13 -10.58
CA ILE A 670 -15.16 27.91 -11.38
C ILE A 670 -13.81 27.28 -11.70
N ILE A 671 -13.75 25.95 -11.62
CA ILE A 671 -12.67 25.14 -12.17
C ILE A 671 -13.19 24.33 -13.36
N LEU A 672 -12.66 24.58 -14.56
CA LEU A 672 -12.92 23.81 -15.76
C LEU A 672 -12.00 22.59 -15.83
N ALA A 673 -12.53 21.42 -15.48
CA ALA A 673 -11.86 20.12 -15.52
C ALA A 673 -12.52 19.18 -16.56
N VAL A 674 -12.99 19.76 -17.67
CA VAL A 674 -13.83 19.09 -18.69
C VAL A 674 -13.09 18.04 -19.52
N GLY A 675 -11.76 17.99 -19.42
CA GLY A 675 -10.94 16.94 -20.00
C GLY A 675 -10.82 17.00 -21.53
N SER A 676 -11.02 15.87 -22.18
CA SER A 676 -10.76 15.70 -23.61
C SER A 676 -11.80 14.81 -24.29
N ASN A 677 -12.07 15.12 -25.55
CA ASN A 677 -12.98 14.40 -26.42
C ASN A 677 -12.25 13.51 -27.40
N GLN A 678 -12.92 12.45 -27.82
CA GLN A 678 -12.43 11.54 -28.85
C GLN A 678 -12.30 12.25 -30.21
N LYS A 679 -11.15 12.07 -30.87
CA LYS A 679 -10.97 12.45 -32.26
C LYS A 679 -11.71 11.43 -33.13
N LEU A 680 -12.56 11.92 -34.02
CA LEU A 680 -13.15 11.13 -35.10
C LEU A 680 -12.55 11.59 -36.43
N PRO A 681 -12.51 10.73 -37.46
CA PRO A 681 -12.13 11.16 -38.79
C PRO A 681 -12.99 12.35 -39.23
N GLN A 682 -12.33 13.42 -39.67
CA GLN A 682 -13.04 14.49 -40.37
C GLN A 682 -13.32 13.96 -41.77
N GLU A 683 -14.58 13.82 -42.16
CA GLU A 683 -14.95 13.63 -43.56
C GLU A 683 -14.25 14.74 -44.36
N LYS A 684 -13.29 14.38 -45.21
CA LYS A 684 -12.52 15.34 -45.98
C LYS A 684 -13.46 16.10 -46.93
N ARG A 685 -13.80 17.32 -46.52
CA ARG A 685 -14.06 18.59 -47.24
C ARG A 685 -14.72 18.65 -48.63
N SER A 686 -14.85 17.61 -49.46
CA SER A 686 -15.57 17.72 -50.76
C SER A 686 -17.06 17.36 -50.67
N PHE A 687 -17.47 16.57 -49.67
CA PHE A 687 -18.89 16.29 -49.39
C PHE A 687 -19.57 17.39 -48.54
N LEU A 688 -18.82 17.98 -47.61
CA LEU A 688 -19.32 18.97 -46.63
C LEU A 688 -19.61 20.36 -47.21
N GLN A 689 -19.16 20.70 -48.42
CA GLN A 689 -19.58 21.96 -49.06
C GLN A 689 -21.05 21.95 -49.47
N LYS A 690 -21.72 20.78 -49.54
CA LYS A 690 -23.17 20.69 -49.76
C LYS A 690 -24.01 20.61 -48.49
N LEU A 691 -23.42 20.45 -47.31
CA LEU A 691 -24.16 20.35 -46.05
C LEU A 691 -23.61 21.32 -45.00
N LYS A 692 -24.10 22.56 -45.04
CA LYS A 692 -23.98 23.51 -43.95
C LYS A 692 -24.76 23.00 -42.72
N LYS A 693 -24.10 22.29 -41.80
CA LYS A 693 -24.30 22.39 -40.33
C LYS A 693 -23.30 21.51 -39.58
N ARG A 694 -22.81 22.03 -38.46
CA ARG A 694 -21.70 21.52 -37.63
C ARG A 694 -22.07 20.28 -36.79
N SER A 695 -22.91 19.37 -37.29
CA SER A 695 -23.57 18.31 -36.50
C SER A 695 -23.44 16.88 -37.05
N GLU A 696 -22.69 16.63 -38.14
CA GLU A 696 -22.64 15.31 -38.78
C GLU A 696 -21.89 14.24 -37.95
N SER A 697 -20.76 14.57 -37.33
CA SER A 697 -20.00 13.61 -36.49
C SER A 697 -20.79 13.14 -35.26
N GLU A 698 -21.59 14.06 -34.70
CA GLU A 698 -22.49 13.80 -33.58
C GLU A 698 -23.74 13.04 -34.04
N LYS A 699 -24.24 13.29 -35.26
CA LYS A 699 -25.28 12.51 -35.91
C LYS A 699 -24.85 11.06 -36.14
N ILE A 700 -23.66 10.80 -36.69
CA ILE A 700 -23.15 9.45 -36.95
C ILE A 700 -23.02 8.68 -35.62
N LEU A 701 -22.49 9.32 -34.58
CA LEU A 701 -22.45 8.74 -33.23
C LEU A 701 -23.85 8.52 -32.64
N ASN A 702 -24.80 9.43 -32.87
CA ASN A 702 -26.17 9.31 -32.39
C ASN A 702 -26.98 8.27 -33.19
N GLU A 703 -26.69 8.08 -34.47
CA GLU A 703 -27.25 7.03 -35.33
C GLU A 703 -26.66 5.66 -34.97
N ALA A 704 -25.36 5.58 -34.66
CA ALA A 704 -24.73 4.41 -34.05
C ALA A 704 -25.32 4.10 -32.66
N ARG A 705 -25.61 5.13 -31.85
CA ARG A 705 -26.35 5.00 -30.57
C ARG A 705 -27.81 4.59 -30.76
N SER A 706 -28.42 4.85 -31.92
CA SER A 706 -29.79 4.46 -32.26
C SER A 706 -29.93 2.99 -32.70
N GLN A 707 -28.96 2.13 -32.35
CA GLN A 707 -28.91 0.68 -32.62
C GLN A 707 -28.77 0.27 -34.09
N LYS A 708 -28.56 1.22 -35.02
CA LYS A 708 -28.55 0.92 -36.48
C LYS A 708 -27.16 0.73 -37.09
N VAL A 709 -26.07 1.04 -36.38
CA VAL A 709 -24.70 0.92 -36.92
C VAL A 709 -23.75 0.31 -35.88
N ASN A 710 -22.94 -0.67 -36.29
CA ASN A 710 -21.97 -1.42 -35.49
C ASN A 710 -20.63 -0.65 -35.26
N VAL A 711 -20.71 0.66 -35.03
CA VAL A 711 -19.55 1.57 -34.98
C VAL A 711 -19.49 2.27 -33.62
N PHE A 712 -18.39 2.12 -32.89
CA PHE A 712 -18.25 2.56 -31.50
C PHE A 712 -17.03 3.47 -31.30
N GLY A 713 -17.19 4.47 -30.44
CA GLY A 713 -16.06 5.15 -29.80
C GLY A 713 -15.61 4.40 -28.55
N PHE A 714 -14.46 4.78 -27.97
CA PHE A 714 -13.98 4.20 -26.72
C PHE A 714 -13.40 5.31 -25.82
N ARG A 715 -14.18 5.74 -24.83
CA ARG A 715 -13.76 6.78 -23.88
C ARG A 715 -14.28 6.56 -22.46
N THR A 716 -15.53 6.13 -22.29
CA THR A 716 -16.23 6.05 -20.99
C THR A 716 -16.48 4.59 -20.55
N ILE A 717 -16.90 4.40 -19.30
CA ILE A 717 -17.43 3.10 -18.82
C ILE A 717 -18.57 2.63 -19.72
N ASP A 718 -19.50 3.54 -20.06
CA ASP A 718 -20.66 3.23 -20.90
C ASP A 718 -20.25 2.80 -22.31
N ASP A 719 -19.18 3.34 -22.88
CA ASP A 719 -18.65 2.88 -24.17
C ASP A 719 -18.13 1.44 -24.08
N SER A 720 -17.36 1.13 -23.03
CA SER A 720 -16.78 -0.19 -22.82
C SER A 720 -17.84 -1.26 -22.58
N LEU A 721 -18.85 -0.96 -21.75
CA LEU A 721 -19.99 -1.84 -21.50
C LEU A 721 -20.79 -2.10 -22.79
N ARG A 722 -21.07 -1.07 -23.58
CA ARG A 722 -21.82 -1.22 -24.84
C ARG A 722 -21.07 -2.06 -25.87
N ILE A 723 -19.75 -1.90 -25.99
CA ILE A 723 -18.93 -2.72 -26.88
C ILE A 723 -18.96 -4.19 -26.42
N LYS A 724 -18.77 -4.44 -25.12
CA LYS A 724 -18.82 -5.80 -24.55
C LYS A 724 -20.17 -6.46 -24.79
N GLU A 725 -21.27 -5.78 -24.45
CA GLU A 725 -22.62 -6.29 -24.69
C GLU A 725 -22.89 -6.56 -26.17
N TYR A 726 -22.39 -5.70 -27.07
CA TYR A 726 -22.56 -5.89 -28.51
C TYR A 726 -21.81 -7.14 -29.01
N ILE A 727 -20.58 -7.37 -28.53
CA ILE A 727 -19.79 -8.56 -28.85
C ILE A 727 -20.50 -9.83 -28.37
N GLU A 728 -20.98 -9.83 -27.12
CA GLU A 728 -21.67 -10.97 -26.50
C GLU A 728 -23.00 -11.30 -27.20
N LYS A 729 -23.79 -10.27 -27.57
CA LYS A 729 -25.11 -10.46 -28.20
C LYS A 729 -25.03 -10.87 -29.67
N ASN A 730 -24.02 -10.42 -30.41
CA ASN A 730 -23.98 -10.55 -31.87
C ASN A 730 -22.94 -11.55 -32.40
N ALA A 731 -22.24 -12.28 -31.52
CA ALA A 731 -21.20 -13.24 -31.88
C ALA A 731 -20.16 -12.65 -32.85
N VAL A 732 -19.65 -11.46 -32.50
CA VAL A 732 -18.66 -10.69 -33.28
C VAL A 732 -17.39 -11.52 -33.47
N GLU A 733 -17.02 -11.81 -34.72
CA GLU A 733 -15.79 -12.55 -35.04
C GLU A 733 -14.68 -11.63 -35.58
N THR A 734 -15.07 -10.50 -36.18
CA THR A 734 -14.17 -9.58 -36.88
C THR A 734 -14.32 -8.13 -36.39
N VAL A 735 -13.21 -7.51 -35.97
CA VAL A 735 -13.20 -6.14 -35.46
C VAL A 735 -12.20 -5.29 -36.22
N ILE A 736 -12.58 -4.06 -36.55
CA ILE A 736 -11.71 -3.04 -37.16
C ILE A 736 -11.45 -1.93 -36.14
N ILE A 737 -10.19 -1.73 -35.75
CA ILE A 737 -9.74 -0.66 -34.85
C ILE A 737 -9.10 0.45 -35.68
N PHE A 738 -9.67 1.66 -35.62
CA PHE A 738 -9.09 2.85 -36.23
C PHE A 738 -8.14 3.54 -35.26
N GLY A 739 -6.86 3.58 -35.58
CA GLY A 739 -5.80 4.14 -34.75
C GLY A 739 -4.98 3.04 -34.09
N SER A 740 -3.69 3.04 -34.39
CA SER A 740 -2.70 2.11 -33.83
C SER A 740 -1.86 2.74 -32.70
N GLY A 741 -2.47 3.70 -32.01
CA GLY A 741 -1.89 4.35 -30.85
C GLY A 741 -2.00 3.50 -29.58
N PRO A 742 -1.49 4.03 -28.45
CA PRO A 742 -1.75 3.56 -27.09
C PRO A 742 -3.06 2.79 -26.85
N LEU A 743 -4.17 3.51 -27.01
CA LEU A 743 -5.51 3.02 -26.72
C LEU A 743 -5.93 1.90 -27.67
N GLY A 744 -5.52 1.99 -28.95
CA GLY A 744 -5.80 0.94 -29.92
C GLY A 744 -5.14 -0.39 -29.56
N MET A 745 -3.90 -0.34 -29.06
CA MET A 745 -3.18 -1.52 -28.60
C MET A 745 -3.83 -2.16 -27.37
N GLU A 746 -4.24 -1.34 -26.40
CA GLU A 746 -4.94 -1.85 -25.21
C GLU A 746 -6.32 -2.44 -25.55
N ILE A 747 -7.04 -1.84 -26.50
CA ILE A 747 -8.31 -2.40 -27.01
C ILE A 747 -8.07 -3.75 -27.67
N PHE A 748 -7.01 -3.89 -28.47
CA PHE A 748 -6.64 -5.17 -29.08
C PHE A 748 -6.39 -6.25 -28.04
N ASP A 749 -5.58 -5.99 -27.02
CA ASP A 749 -5.31 -6.94 -25.93
C ASP A 749 -6.60 -7.30 -25.17
N GLY A 750 -7.51 -6.34 -24.96
CA GLY A 750 -8.82 -6.58 -24.34
C GLY A 750 -9.72 -7.48 -25.18
N LEU A 751 -9.81 -7.22 -26.49
CA LEU A 751 -10.62 -8.01 -27.43
C LEU A 751 -10.11 -9.44 -27.62
N GLN A 752 -8.80 -9.66 -27.54
CA GLN A 752 -8.23 -11.02 -27.56
C GLN A 752 -8.78 -11.87 -26.40
N LYS A 753 -8.95 -11.28 -25.20
CA LYS A 753 -9.53 -11.97 -24.04
C LYS A 753 -11.03 -12.28 -24.19
N LEU A 754 -11.73 -11.57 -25.06
CA LEU A 754 -13.11 -11.84 -25.44
C LEU A 754 -13.25 -12.84 -26.61
N ASN A 755 -12.17 -13.54 -26.97
CA ASN A 755 -12.14 -14.54 -28.05
C ASN A 755 -12.52 -14.01 -29.45
N VAL A 756 -12.31 -12.71 -29.72
CA VAL A 756 -12.47 -12.14 -31.06
C VAL A 756 -11.38 -12.69 -31.98
N LYS A 757 -11.78 -13.35 -33.08
CA LYS A 757 -10.88 -14.14 -33.92
C LYS A 757 -10.01 -13.31 -34.88
N LYS A 758 -10.53 -12.20 -35.41
CA LYS A 758 -9.82 -11.39 -36.42
C LYS A 758 -9.90 -9.90 -36.05
N ILE A 759 -8.75 -9.30 -35.75
CA ILE A 759 -8.68 -7.88 -35.40
C ILE A 759 -7.79 -7.16 -36.43
N SER A 760 -8.31 -6.09 -37.02
CA SER A 760 -7.62 -5.30 -38.03
C SER A 760 -7.37 -3.89 -37.51
N PHE A 761 -6.13 -3.40 -37.57
CA PHE A 761 -5.80 -1.99 -37.36
C PHE A 761 -5.83 -1.23 -38.66
N VAL A 762 -6.43 -0.04 -38.65
CA VAL A 762 -6.32 0.96 -39.71
C VAL A 762 -5.59 2.17 -39.15
N GLU A 763 -4.48 2.54 -39.78
CA GLU A 763 -3.64 3.66 -39.37
C GLU A 763 -3.24 4.50 -40.57
N SER A 764 -3.49 5.81 -40.48
CA SER A 764 -3.13 6.79 -41.52
C SER A 764 -1.63 6.91 -41.76
N ARG A 765 -0.83 6.61 -40.73
CA ARG A 765 0.63 6.62 -40.79
C ARG A 765 1.17 5.27 -41.26
N LYS A 766 2.36 5.26 -41.84
CA LYS A 766 3.06 4.05 -42.32
C LYS A 766 3.55 3.10 -41.22
N ARG A 767 3.36 3.45 -39.94
CA ARG A 767 3.90 2.73 -38.78
C ARG A 767 2.93 2.80 -37.60
N ILE A 768 2.96 1.78 -36.75
CA ILE A 768 2.18 1.73 -35.50
C ILE A 768 2.88 2.50 -34.38
N LEU A 769 2.12 2.96 -33.37
CA LEU A 769 2.64 3.77 -32.25
C LEU A 769 3.51 4.95 -32.72
N ALA A 770 3.15 5.54 -33.86
CA ALA A 770 3.99 6.46 -34.62
C ALA A 770 4.34 7.79 -33.93
N SER A 771 3.81 8.02 -32.73
CA SER A 771 4.13 9.19 -31.91
C SER A 771 5.02 8.85 -30.71
N ARG A 772 5.42 7.58 -30.56
CA ARG A 772 6.00 7.03 -29.33
C ARG A 772 7.24 6.18 -29.58
N VAL A 773 7.17 5.28 -30.56
CA VAL A 773 8.30 4.44 -30.99
C VAL A 773 8.84 4.93 -32.32
N ASP A 774 10.04 4.52 -32.70
CA ASP A 774 10.67 4.77 -33.99
C ASP A 774 10.34 3.65 -35.00
N ASP A 775 10.96 3.65 -36.17
CA ASP A 775 10.66 2.69 -37.24
C ASP A 775 11.06 1.25 -36.88
N GLU A 776 12.22 1.06 -36.24
CA GLU A 776 12.73 -0.25 -35.84
C GLU A 776 11.87 -0.87 -34.74
N GLY A 777 11.58 -0.10 -33.67
CA GLY A 777 10.69 -0.53 -32.60
C GLY A 777 9.27 -0.80 -33.10
N SER A 778 8.79 0.01 -34.06
CA SER A 778 7.50 -0.24 -34.72
C SER A 778 7.52 -1.54 -35.52
N ALA A 779 8.56 -1.81 -36.31
CA ALA A 779 8.67 -3.03 -37.11
C ALA A 779 8.69 -4.29 -36.24
N LEU A 780 9.40 -4.25 -35.10
CA LEU A 780 9.39 -5.32 -34.10
C LEU A 780 7.97 -5.61 -33.60
N LEU A 781 7.25 -4.57 -33.16
CA LEU A 781 5.88 -4.71 -32.66
C LEU A 781 4.89 -5.15 -33.75
N GLN A 782 5.08 -4.70 -35.01
CA GLN A 782 4.26 -5.15 -36.13
C GLN A 782 4.41 -6.65 -36.40
N LYS A 783 5.62 -7.20 -36.28
CA LYS A 783 5.87 -8.65 -36.42
C LYS A 783 5.11 -9.43 -35.35
N ILE A 784 5.14 -8.94 -34.11
CA ILE A 784 4.49 -9.57 -32.95
C ILE A 784 2.97 -9.48 -33.02
N LEU A 785 2.41 -8.34 -33.45
CA LEU A 785 0.97 -8.21 -33.68
C LEU A 785 0.48 -9.15 -34.78
N LYS A 786 1.23 -9.26 -35.89
CA LYS A 786 0.89 -10.18 -36.98
C LYS A 786 0.96 -11.65 -36.55
N SER A 787 1.96 -12.05 -35.74
CA SER A 787 2.03 -13.41 -35.20
C SER A 787 0.88 -13.72 -34.24
N ASN A 788 0.31 -12.69 -33.60
CA ASN A 788 -0.88 -12.77 -32.75
C ASN A 788 -2.20 -12.56 -33.53
N GLY A 789 -2.18 -12.69 -34.85
CA GLY A 789 -3.38 -12.68 -35.71
C GLY A 789 -3.92 -11.30 -36.09
N ALA A 790 -3.20 -10.22 -35.78
CA ALA A 790 -3.59 -8.87 -36.19
C ALA A 790 -3.32 -8.61 -37.68
N ARG A 791 -4.26 -7.95 -38.36
CA ARG A 791 -4.06 -7.39 -39.70
C ARG A 791 -3.77 -5.90 -39.60
N LEU A 792 -2.78 -5.41 -40.34
CA LEU A 792 -2.34 -4.01 -40.26
C LEU A 792 -2.52 -3.33 -41.62
N TYR A 793 -3.41 -2.34 -41.69
CA TYR A 793 -3.63 -1.45 -42.83
C TYR A 793 -2.99 -0.09 -42.50
N LEU A 794 -1.69 0.02 -42.76
CA LEU A 794 -0.88 1.21 -42.49
C LEU A 794 -0.79 2.11 -43.73
N GLY A 795 -0.79 3.43 -43.55
CA GLY A 795 -0.86 4.39 -44.65
C GLY A 795 -2.26 4.54 -45.25
N TYR A 796 -3.29 4.09 -44.54
CA TYR A 796 -4.68 4.13 -44.97
C TYR A 796 -5.53 4.96 -44.01
N GLU A 797 -6.43 5.76 -44.55
CA GLU A 797 -7.44 6.48 -43.77
C GLU A 797 -8.86 6.08 -44.20
N MET A 798 -9.84 6.41 -43.36
CA MET A 798 -11.23 6.13 -43.68
C MET A 798 -11.72 7.09 -44.77
N HIS A 799 -12.22 6.55 -45.87
CA HIS A 799 -12.89 7.32 -46.92
C HIS A 799 -14.39 7.48 -46.61
N HIS A 800 -15.12 6.36 -46.46
CA HIS A 800 -16.51 6.33 -45.99
C HIS A 800 -16.90 4.94 -45.49
N ILE A 801 -17.98 4.87 -44.72
CA ILE A 801 -18.63 3.61 -44.32
C ILE A 801 -19.53 3.17 -45.48
N LEU A 802 -19.41 1.90 -45.89
CA LEU A 802 -20.23 1.31 -46.96
C LEU A 802 -21.59 0.91 -46.38
N ASP A 803 -22.66 1.43 -46.98
CA ASP A 803 -24.03 1.01 -46.71
C ASP A 803 -24.29 -0.32 -47.43
N ASN A 804 -24.46 -1.40 -46.65
CA ASN A 804 -24.70 -2.74 -47.17
C ASN A 804 -26.20 -3.09 -47.31
N SER A 805 -27.11 -2.10 -47.25
CA SER A 805 -28.54 -2.34 -47.40
C SER A 805 -28.96 -2.95 -48.76
N ASN A 806 -28.11 -2.93 -49.79
CA ASN A 806 -28.49 -3.33 -51.15
C ASN A 806 -27.69 -4.48 -51.82
N ASN A 807 -26.68 -5.09 -51.19
CA ASN A 807 -25.89 -6.16 -51.86
C ASN A 807 -25.96 -7.52 -51.13
N LYS A 808 -27.03 -8.28 -51.42
CA LYS A 808 -27.27 -9.65 -50.93
C LYS A 808 -26.44 -10.76 -51.63
N LYS A 809 -25.63 -10.47 -52.65
CA LYS A 809 -25.05 -11.51 -53.53
C LYS A 809 -23.66 -12.04 -53.15
N ASP A 810 -22.90 -11.36 -52.29
CA ASP A 810 -21.50 -11.77 -52.00
C ASP A 810 -21.27 -12.37 -50.60
N LEU A 811 -22.32 -12.51 -49.78
CA LEU A 811 -22.23 -13.20 -48.47
C LEU A 811 -22.46 -14.71 -48.63
N LYS A 812 -21.46 -15.43 -49.16
CA LYS A 812 -21.39 -16.89 -49.02
C LYS A 812 -20.75 -17.24 -47.69
N VAL A 813 -21.54 -17.38 -46.61
CA VAL A 813 -21.44 -18.39 -45.52
C VAL A 813 -22.69 -18.21 -44.64
N GLY A 814 -23.45 -19.29 -44.42
CA GLY A 814 -24.75 -19.31 -43.73
C GLY A 814 -24.75 -18.88 -42.26
N LYS A 815 -24.85 -17.57 -41.99
CA LYS A 815 -25.36 -17.02 -40.72
C LYS A 815 -26.47 -16.00 -41.00
N LYS A 816 -27.48 -15.95 -40.12
CA LYS A 816 -28.74 -15.19 -40.27
C LYS A 816 -28.53 -13.76 -40.76
N ALA A 817 -29.41 -13.33 -41.67
CA ALA A 817 -29.37 -12.09 -42.44
C ALA A 817 -29.57 -10.78 -41.65
N ASP A 818 -29.53 -10.80 -40.32
CA ASP A 818 -29.79 -9.62 -39.47
C ASP A 818 -28.50 -8.94 -38.96
N ASN A 819 -27.33 -9.57 -39.12
CA ASN A 819 -26.03 -9.00 -38.70
C ASN A 819 -25.25 -8.51 -39.93
N VAL A 820 -25.61 -7.33 -40.43
CA VAL A 820 -24.94 -6.73 -41.59
C VAL A 820 -23.53 -6.28 -41.19
N ALA A 821 -22.52 -7.06 -41.59
CA ALA A 821 -21.13 -6.62 -41.60
C ALA A 821 -21.04 -5.34 -42.44
N HIS A 822 -20.66 -4.22 -41.82
CA HIS A 822 -20.46 -2.97 -42.55
C HIS A 822 -19.08 -3.04 -43.23
N GLY A 823 -19.08 -2.76 -44.53
CA GLY A 823 -17.83 -2.52 -45.24
C GLY A 823 -17.31 -1.13 -44.90
N ILE A 824 -16.00 -0.94 -44.95
CA ILE A 824 -15.35 0.36 -44.84
C ILE A 824 -14.45 0.52 -46.05
N ALA A 825 -14.66 1.63 -46.76
CA ALA A 825 -13.76 2.05 -47.81
C ALA A 825 -12.58 2.81 -47.19
N LEU A 826 -11.38 2.35 -47.48
CA LEU A 826 -10.12 2.94 -47.09
C LEU A 826 -9.46 3.58 -48.30
N GLU A 827 -8.88 4.75 -48.11
CA GLU A 827 -8.09 5.46 -49.11
C GLU A 827 -6.63 5.49 -48.66
N LYS A 828 -5.71 5.36 -49.62
CA LYS A 828 -4.27 5.40 -49.36
C LYS A 828 -3.77 6.85 -49.33
N VAL A 829 -3.06 7.22 -48.27
CA VAL A 829 -2.77 8.63 -47.93
C VAL A 829 -1.77 9.32 -48.90
N ASP A 830 -0.91 8.56 -49.59
CA ASP A 830 0.25 9.08 -50.34
C ASP A 830 0.18 8.88 -51.88
N THR A 831 -0.97 8.52 -52.46
CA THR A 831 -1.11 8.32 -53.91
C THR A 831 -1.95 9.41 -54.58
N THR A 832 -1.50 9.92 -55.75
CA THR A 832 -2.29 10.80 -56.63
C THR A 832 -3.43 10.06 -57.36
N HIS A 833 -3.49 8.73 -57.19
CA HIS A 833 -4.52 7.85 -57.73
C HIS A 833 -5.45 7.40 -56.61
N GLU A 834 -6.77 7.43 -56.85
CA GLU A 834 -7.84 7.01 -55.94
C GLU A 834 -7.87 5.48 -55.74
N GLU A 835 -6.81 4.90 -55.18
CA GLU A 835 -6.79 3.48 -54.80
C GLU A 835 -7.67 3.29 -53.54
N ILE A 836 -8.92 2.85 -53.74
CA ILE A 836 -9.87 2.57 -52.66
C ILE A 836 -9.86 1.08 -52.31
N LEU A 837 -9.38 0.76 -51.10
CA LEU A 837 -9.41 -0.59 -50.54
C LEU A 837 -10.68 -0.78 -49.69
N LYS A 838 -11.48 -1.81 -49.97
CA LYS A 838 -12.66 -2.14 -49.16
C LYS A 838 -12.34 -3.27 -48.18
N ILE A 839 -12.57 -3.02 -46.89
CA ILE A 839 -12.45 -4.03 -45.83
C ILE A 839 -13.80 -4.20 -45.10
N TYR A 840 -14.05 -5.36 -44.51
CA TYR A 840 -15.32 -5.65 -43.84
C TYR A 840 -15.08 -6.14 -42.41
N GLY A 841 -15.95 -5.73 -41.48
CA GLY A 841 -15.90 -6.14 -40.08
C GLY A 841 -17.29 -6.13 -39.42
N ASP A 842 -17.47 -7.02 -38.44
CA ASP A 842 -18.70 -7.13 -37.64
C ASP A 842 -18.82 -6.00 -36.61
N LEU A 843 -17.70 -5.33 -36.28
CA LEU A 843 -17.62 -4.23 -35.33
C LEU A 843 -16.48 -3.27 -35.71
N VAL A 844 -16.73 -1.97 -35.60
CA VAL A 844 -15.72 -0.91 -35.82
C VAL A 844 -15.52 -0.12 -34.54
N ILE A 845 -14.27 0.06 -34.11
CA ILE A 845 -13.92 0.84 -32.92
C ILE A 845 -12.96 1.97 -33.31
N PHE A 846 -13.33 3.20 -32.99
CA PHE A 846 -12.43 4.33 -33.14
C PHE A 846 -11.54 4.49 -31.89
N ALA A 847 -10.24 4.58 -32.11
CA ALA A 847 -9.19 4.83 -31.12
C ALA A 847 -8.14 5.85 -31.63
N THR A 848 -8.57 6.81 -32.46
CA THR A 848 -7.68 7.75 -33.19
C THR A 848 -7.12 8.92 -32.34
N GLY A 849 -7.14 8.78 -31.01
CA GLY A 849 -6.68 9.78 -30.05
C GLY A 849 -7.75 10.76 -29.58
N VAL A 850 -7.32 11.78 -28.85
CA VAL A 850 -8.20 12.75 -28.18
C VAL A 850 -7.73 14.20 -28.39
N TYR A 851 -8.66 15.16 -28.33
CA TYR A 851 -8.40 16.60 -28.36
C TYR A 851 -9.00 17.28 -27.12
N ALA A 852 -8.44 18.43 -26.71
CA ALA A 852 -8.91 19.17 -25.54
C ALA A 852 -10.37 19.62 -25.72
N GLU A 853 -11.22 19.36 -24.73
CA GLU A 853 -12.59 19.89 -24.73
C GLU A 853 -12.56 21.39 -24.36
N THR A 854 -12.92 22.25 -25.30
CA THR A 854 -12.83 23.72 -25.18
C THR A 854 -14.16 24.43 -25.46
N THR A 855 -15.25 23.69 -25.71
CA THR A 855 -16.55 24.21 -26.14
C THR A 855 -17.12 25.21 -25.14
N LEU A 856 -17.08 24.88 -23.85
CA LEU A 856 -17.59 25.74 -22.79
C LEU A 856 -16.71 26.98 -22.59
N ALA A 857 -15.39 26.80 -22.59
CA ALA A 857 -14.40 27.88 -22.52
C ALA A 857 -14.56 28.88 -23.67
N LYS A 858 -14.77 28.38 -24.89
CA LYS A 858 -15.01 29.21 -26.07
C LYS A 858 -16.30 30.02 -25.96
N LYS A 859 -17.38 29.43 -25.44
CA LYS A 859 -18.68 30.12 -25.25
C LYS A 859 -18.58 31.28 -24.26
N ILE A 860 -17.76 31.16 -23.21
CA ILE A 860 -17.55 32.23 -22.23
C ILE A 860 -16.41 33.18 -22.60
N GLY A 861 -15.77 33.00 -23.75
CA GLY A 861 -14.76 33.93 -24.27
C GLY A 861 -13.33 33.72 -23.75
N LEU A 862 -12.99 32.54 -23.19
CA LEU A 862 -11.61 32.26 -22.78
C LEU A 862 -10.66 32.19 -23.98
N LYS A 863 -9.40 32.58 -23.76
CA LYS A 863 -8.31 32.37 -24.73
C LYS A 863 -8.06 30.87 -24.93
N ILE A 864 -8.13 30.43 -26.19
CA ILE A 864 -7.96 29.03 -26.59
C ILE A 864 -7.01 28.92 -27.78
N GLN A 865 -6.24 27.84 -27.82
CA GLN A 865 -5.47 27.44 -29.01
C GLN A 865 -5.62 25.94 -29.26
N ARG A 866 -4.70 25.11 -28.78
CA ARG A 866 -4.82 23.64 -28.73
C ARG A 866 -5.60 23.17 -27.49
N GLY A 867 -5.61 23.98 -26.44
CA GLY A 867 -6.44 23.84 -25.24
C GLY A 867 -6.83 25.22 -24.66
N ILE A 868 -7.39 25.23 -23.45
CA ILE A 868 -7.63 26.43 -22.66
C ILE A 868 -6.28 26.97 -22.19
N ILE A 869 -5.92 28.18 -22.60
CA ILE A 869 -4.62 28.77 -22.25
C ILE A 869 -4.63 29.13 -20.77
N VAL A 870 -3.64 28.60 -20.03
CA VAL A 870 -3.46 28.87 -18.60
C VAL A 870 -2.04 29.36 -18.28
N ASP A 871 -1.90 30.08 -17.17
CA ASP A 871 -0.61 30.41 -16.57
C ASP A 871 -0.05 29.27 -15.70
N SER A 872 1.03 29.50 -14.95
CA SER A 872 1.60 28.49 -14.07
C SER A 872 0.72 28.16 -12.86
N LEU A 873 -0.20 29.03 -12.47
CA LEU A 873 -1.12 28.82 -11.34
C LEU A 873 -2.47 28.25 -11.81
N MET A 874 -2.57 27.86 -13.08
CA MET A 874 -3.80 27.37 -13.72
C MET A 874 -4.92 28.44 -13.84
N ASN A 875 -4.56 29.73 -13.77
CA ASN A 875 -5.50 30.81 -14.09
C ASN A 875 -5.77 30.84 -15.59
N THR A 876 -7.02 31.10 -15.96
CA THR A 876 -7.39 31.37 -17.36
C THR A 876 -7.28 32.86 -17.68
N SER A 877 -7.72 33.27 -18.86
CA SER A 877 -7.80 34.69 -19.22
C SER A 877 -8.88 35.47 -18.44
N GLU A 878 -9.76 34.80 -17.71
CA GLU A 878 -10.83 35.41 -16.92
C GLU A 878 -10.57 35.24 -15.42
N LYS A 879 -10.86 36.30 -14.66
CA LYS A 879 -10.73 36.29 -13.20
C LYS A 879 -11.71 35.29 -12.58
N ASP A 880 -11.29 34.63 -11.49
CA ASP A 880 -12.08 33.62 -10.76
C ASP A 880 -12.43 32.35 -11.58
N VAL A 881 -11.84 32.20 -12.78
CA VAL A 881 -12.00 31.03 -13.65
C VAL A 881 -10.65 30.35 -13.85
N PHE A 882 -10.58 29.10 -13.40
CA PHE A 882 -9.41 28.23 -13.48
C PHE A 882 -9.70 27.08 -14.44
N ALA A 883 -8.66 26.45 -14.98
CA ALA A 883 -8.80 25.24 -15.79
C ALA A 883 -7.68 24.25 -15.49
N CYS A 884 -7.97 22.94 -15.58
CA CYS A 884 -6.99 21.89 -15.33
C CYS A 884 -7.28 20.61 -16.12
N GLY A 885 -6.32 19.68 -16.16
CA GLY A 885 -6.47 18.42 -16.89
C GLY A 885 -6.19 18.50 -18.38
N ASP A 886 -6.63 17.50 -19.13
CA ASP A 886 -6.39 17.39 -20.58
C ASP A 886 -6.90 18.59 -21.40
N CYS A 887 -7.79 19.41 -20.83
CA CYS A 887 -8.36 20.57 -21.49
C CYS A 887 -7.42 21.77 -21.54
N VAL A 888 -6.32 21.80 -20.77
CA VAL A 888 -5.45 22.99 -20.66
C VAL A 888 -4.23 22.96 -21.56
N GLU A 889 -3.77 24.15 -21.90
CA GLU A 889 -2.53 24.40 -22.61
C GLU A 889 -1.65 25.37 -21.81
N TYR A 890 -0.42 24.94 -21.51
CA TYR A 890 0.56 25.73 -20.78
C TYR A 890 1.83 25.90 -21.63
N LYS A 891 2.20 27.16 -21.92
CA LYS A 891 3.38 27.52 -22.75
C LYS A 891 3.45 26.79 -24.11
N GLY A 892 2.30 26.60 -24.77
CA GLY A 892 2.20 25.90 -26.06
C GLY A 892 2.12 24.38 -25.97
N PHE A 893 2.21 23.81 -24.76
CA PHE A 893 2.12 22.37 -24.51
C PHE A 893 0.71 21.99 -24.03
N ASN A 894 0.07 21.06 -24.72
CA ASN A 894 -1.21 20.44 -24.35
C ASN A 894 -1.02 18.92 -24.23
N GLU A 895 -0.33 18.53 -23.16
CA GLU A 895 -0.01 17.12 -22.85
C GLU A 895 -1.16 16.46 -22.07
N LYS A 896 -1.67 15.35 -22.63
CA LYS A 896 -2.82 14.60 -22.11
C LYS A 896 -2.34 13.36 -21.39
N SER A 897 -1.81 13.54 -20.19
CA SER A 897 -1.30 12.46 -19.34
C SER A 897 -2.04 12.45 -18.01
N TRP A 898 -2.22 11.25 -17.45
CA TRP A 898 -2.87 11.06 -16.15
C TRP A 898 -2.18 11.86 -15.04
N ARG A 899 -0.83 11.84 -15.03
CA ARG A 899 0.01 12.56 -14.08
C ARG A 899 -0.22 14.07 -14.17
N ASN A 900 -0.21 14.65 -15.37
CA ASN A 900 -0.45 16.07 -15.54
C ASN A 900 -1.88 16.46 -15.13
N ALA A 901 -2.87 15.60 -15.40
CA ALA A 901 -4.23 15.85 -14.98
C ALA A 901 -4.36 15.96 -13.45
N ILE A 902 -3.68 15.09 -12.70
CA ILE A 902 -3.63 15.18 -11.23
C ILE A 902 -2.94 16.46 -10.79
N ILE A 903 -1.71 16.73 -11.28
CA ILE A 903 -0.90 17.86 -10.81
C ILE A 903 -1.60 19.20 -11.09
N THR A 904 -2.07 19.41 -12.33
CA THR A 904 -2.80 20.62 -12.71
C THR A 904 -4.11 20.75 -11.95
N GLY A 905 -4.77 19.62 -11.63
CA GLY A 905 -5.95 19.60 -10.76
C GLY A 905 -5.64 20.14 -9.36
N LYS A 906 -4.58 19.65 -8.72
CA LYS A 906 -4.13 20.14 -7.40
C LYS A 906 -3.83 21.63 -7.43
N VAL A 907 -3.04 22.08 -8.42
CA VAL A 907 -2.67 23.49 -8.58
C VAL A 907 -3.90 24.39 -8.74
N ALA A 908 -4.83 24.02 -9.64
CA ALA A 908 -6.07 24.79 -9.83
C ALA A 908 -6.95 24.81 -8.57
N GLY A 909 -6.98 23.70 -7.82
CA GLY A 909 -7.69 23.62 -6.54
C GLY A 909 -7.14 24.61 -5.51
N LEU A 910 -5.82 24.59 -5.29
CA LEU A 910 -5.15 25.52 -4.37
C LEU A 910 -5.33 26.99 -4.80
N ALA A 911 -5.12 27.28 -6.09
CA ALA A 911 -5.29 28.63 -6.63
C ALA A 911 -6.74 29.14 -6.43
N SER A 912 -7.74 28.25 -6.55
CA SER A 912 -9.15 28.60 -6.34
C SER A 912 -9.50 28.99 -4.91
N VAL A 913 -8.63 28.75 -3.92
CA VAL A 913 -8.76 29.22 -2.54
C VAL A 913 -7.67 30.22 -2.14
N ASN A 914 -7.05 30.88 -3.14
CA ASN A 914 -5.99 31.90 -2.99
C ASN A 914 -4.65 31.35 -2.46
N ILE A 915 -4.38 30.05 -2.64
CA ILE A 915 -3.08 29.46 -2.32
C ILE A 915 -2.27 29.29 -3.60
N GLU A 916 -1.15 29.99 -3.70
CA GLU A 916 -0.29 29.96 -4.88
C GLU A 916 0.57 28.70 -4.91
N SER A 917 0.48 27.94 -6.01
CA SER A 917 1.33 26.79 -6.30
C SER A 917 1.60 26.74 -7.80
N SER A 918 2.86 26.70 -8.23
CA SER A 918 3.19 26.78 -9.66
C SER A 918 3.38 25.42 -10.31
N PHE A 919 2.70 25.21 -11.44
CA PHE A 919 2.91 24.09 -12.34
C PHE A 919 4.19 24.25 -13.17
N HIS A 920 5.01 23.21 -13.15
CA HIS A 920 6.17 23.05 -14.03
C HIS A 920 5.92 21.90 -15.00
N LEU A 921 6.22 22.14 -16.28
CA LEU A 921 6.06 21.13 -17.32
C LEU A 921 7.10 20.01 -17.12
N ASN A 922 6.61 18.80 -16.86
CA ASN A 922 7.42 17.59 -16.78
C ASN A 922 7.13 16.70 -17.98
N VAL A 923 8.18 16.20 -18.65
CA VAL A 923 8.00 15.18 -19.69
C VAL A 923 7.57 13.89 -19.00
N SER A 924 6.32 13.46 -19.20
CA SER A 924 5.84 12.23 -18.58
C SER A 924 6.33 11.01 -19.37
N PRO A 925 6.87 9.97 -18.71
CA PRO A 925 7.10 8.70 -19.38
C PRO A 925 5.78 8.11 -19.83
N TYR A 926 5.83 7.32 -20.90
CA TYR A 926 4.69 6.60 -21.44
C TYR A 926 5.00 5.12 -21.47
N SER A 927 4.06 4.31 -20.95
CA SER A 927 4.18 2.85 -20.90
C SER A 927 2.89 2.21 -21.38
N VAL A 928 2.99 1.19 -22.23
CA VAL A 928 1.87 0.34 -22.67
C VAL A 928 2.31 -1.10 -22.80
N THR A 929 1.38 -2.02 -22.59
CA THR A 929 1.60 -3.45 -22.87
C THR A 929 1.04 -3.77 -24.25
N VAL A 930 1.80 -4.50 -25.06
CA VAL A 930 1.38 -4.99 -26.38
C VAL A 930 1.71 -6.47 -26.46
N CYS A 931 0.71 -7.35 -26.45
CA CYS A 931 0.92 -8.81 -26.50
C CYS A 931 1.96 -9.33 -25.49
N GLY A 932 1.95 -8.81 -24.26
CA GLY A 932 2.88 -9.18 -23.18
C GLY A 932 4.20 -8.41 -23.14
N LEU A 933 4.52 -7.61 -24.16
CA LEU A 933 5.71 -6.73 -24.15
C LEU A 933 5.40 -5.39 -23.53
N ILE A 934 6.29 -4.92 -22.68
CA ILE A 934 6.25 -3.56 -22.11
C ILE A 934 6.96 -2.63 -23.08
N VAL A 935 6.21 -1.68 -23.64
CA VAL A 935 6.74 -0.58 -24.46
C VAL A 935 6.79 0.66 -23.58
N TYR A 936 8.00 1.04 -23.16
CA TYR A 936 8.28 2.25 -22.39
C TYR A 936 9.00 3.27 -23.27
N CYS A 937 8.52 4.50 -23.29
CA CYS A 937 9.14 5.58 -24.04
C CYS A 937 9.06 6.90 -23.28
N MET A 938 10.09 7.72 -23.43
CA MET A 938 10.18 9.02 -22.78
C MET A 938 10.95 9.99 -23.67
N GLY A 939 10.54 11.26 -23.70
CA GLY A 939 11.25 12.30 -24.44
C GLY A 939 10.93 12.39 -25.93
N ASP A 940 11.80 13.06 -26.67
CA ASP A 940 11.69 13.25 -28.12
C ASP A 940 12.33 12.07 -28.86
N THR A 941 11.50 11.10 -29.24
CA THR A 941 11.91 9.84 -29.86
C THR A 941 11.71 9.81 -31.39
N ASN A 942 11.39 10.96 -32.03
CA ASN A 942 10.92 11.03 -33.42
C ASN A 942 11.61 12.13 -34.27
N THR A 943 12.89 12.47 -34.04
CA THR A 943 13.59 13.50 -34.83
C THR A 943 14.83 12.99 -35.57
N ASP A 944 14.96 13.39 -36.84
CA ASP A 944 15.95 12.91 -37.82
C ASP A 944 17.40 13.38 -37.60
N ASN A 945 17.70 14.14 -36.53
CA ASN A 945 19.00 14.80 -36.32
C ASN A 945 19.66 14.41 -34.98
N GLN A 946 19.90 13.12 -34.74
CA GLN A 946 20.43 12.62 -33.45
C GLN A 946 21.42 11.46 -33.59
N GLU A 947 22.48 11.46 -32.77
CA GLU A 947 23.33 10.28 -32.58
C GLU A 947 22.55 9.22 -31.79
N VAL A 948 22.56 7.99 -32.31
CA VAL A 948 21.80 6.87 -31.79
C VAL A 948 22.77 5.86 -31.18
N ILE A 949 22.59 5.56 -29.89
CA ILE A 949 23.13 4.34 -29.30
C ILE A 949 21.98 3.33 -29.22
N SER A 950 21.99 2.34 -30.11
CA SER A 950 21.04 1.23 -30.11
C SER A 950 21.75 -0.04 -29.67
N SER A 951 21.21 -0.71 -28.65
CA SER A 951 21.56 -2.09 -28.34
C SER A 951 20.38 -2.96 -28.79
N LEU A 952 20.59 -3.71 -29.89
CA LEU A 952 19.66 -4.74 -30.33
C LEU A 952 20.24 -6.09 -29.91
N SER A 953 19.69 -6.71 -28.87
CA SER A 953 19.92 -8.13 -28.64
C SER A 953 19.21 -8.89 -29.75
N LYS A 954 19.98 -9.58 -30.62
CA LYS A 954 19.41 -10.40 -31.71
C LYS A 954 18.72 -11.69 -31.21
N THR A 955 18.85 -12.01 -29.93
CA THR A 955 18.13 -13.11 -29.29
C THR A 955 16.94 -12.55 -28.52
N GLU A 956 15.76 -12.71 -29.14
CA GLU A 956 14.41 -12.61 -28.57
C GLU A 956 14.07 -11.38 -27.69
N ALA A 957 13.34 -10.43 -28.32
CA ALA A 957 12.38 -9.50 -27.70
C ALA A 957 12.85 -8.39 -26.73
N HIS A 958 14.14 -8.03 -26.75
CA HIS A 958 14.65 -6.85 -26.04
C HIS A 958 15.15 -5.78 -27.02
N TYR A 959 14.58 -4.57 -26.93
CA TYR A 959 14.94 -3.42 -27.75
C TYR A 959 15.14 -2.20 -26.86
N VAL A 960 16.34 -1.60 -26.89
CA VAL A 960 16.64 -0.36 -26.17
C VAL A 960 17.33 0.60 -27.12
N LYS A 961 16.76 1.80 -27.27
CA LYS A 961 17.31 2.87 -28.10
C LYS A 961 17.30 4.19 -27.34
N LEU A 962 18.46 4.83 -27.26
CA LEU A 962 18.64 6.12 -26.61
C LEU A 962 18.90 7.20 -27.66
N PHE A 963 18.30 8.36 -27.45
CA PHE A 963 18.24 9.47 -28.39
C PHE A 963 19.04 10.66 -27.83
N PHE A 964 20.14 11.02 -28.49
CA PHE A 964 21.03 12.10 -28.09
C PHE A 964 21.01 13.25 -29.09
N LYS A 965 20.86 14.48 -28.59
CA LYS A 965 20.88 15.70 -29.41
C LYS A 965 22.03 16.61 -29.01
N GLU A 966 22.72 17.15 -30.01
CA GLU A 966 23.69 18.23 -29.83
C GLU A 966 22.97 19.55 -29.58
N ILE A 967 23.21 20.14 -28.41
CA ILE A 967 22.72 21.47 -28.06
C ILE A 967 23.93 22.31 -27.64
N GLU A 968 24.32 23.24 -28.52
CA GLU A 968 25.43 24.17 -28.30
C GLU A 968 26.79 23.50 -27.98
N GLY A 969 27.10 22.40 -28.67
CA GLY A 969 28.38 21.68 -28.54
C GLY A 969 28.45 20.72 -27.35
N ARG A 970 27.29 20.33 -26.80
CA ARG A 970 27.15 19.27 -25.79
C ARG A 970 26.13 18.23 -26.27
N THR A 971 26.51 16.97 -26.19
CA THR A 971 25.65 15.82 -26.44
C THR A 971 24.71 15.62 -25.25
N VAL A 972 23.39 15.72 -25.46
CA VAL A 972 22.40 15.61 -24.38
C VAL A 972 21.38 14.53 -24.67
N LEU A 973 21.14 13.63 -23.70
CA LEU A 973 20.08 12.62 -23.77
C LEU A 973 18.71 13.30 -23.76
N CYS A 974 17.93 13.09 -24.82
CA CYS A 974 16.65 13.78 -25.02
C CYS A 974 15.47 12.83 -25.24
N GLY A 975 15.72 11.52 -25.34
CA GLY A 975 14.68 10.51 -25.31
C GLY A 975 15.21 9.08 -25.21
N GLY A 976 14.29 8.14 -25.02
CA GLY A 976 14.58 6.71 -24.99
C GLY A 976 13.35 5.87 -25.32
N ILE A 977 13.56 4.74 -25.98
CA ILE A 977 12.58 3.68 -26.24
C ILE A 977 13.10 2.38 -25.64
N ILE A 978 12.26 1.68 -24.89
CA ILE A 978 12.51 0.36 -24.32
C ILE A 978 11.32 -0.54 -24.68
N ILE A 979 11.58 -1.69 -25.28
CA ILE A 979 10.59 -2.75 -25.53
C ILE A 979 11.16 -4.04 -24.95
N THR A 980 10.47 -4.64 -23.99
CA THR A 980 11.00 -5.79 -23.22
C THR A 980 9.89 -6.60 -22.57
N PHE A 981 10.13 -7.88 -22.30
CA PHE A 981 9.31 -8.69 -21.38
C PHE A 981 9.68 -8.48 -19.91
N ASP A 982 10.90 -8.01 -19.65
CA ASP A 982 11.42 -7.83 -18.29
C ASP A 982 11.13 -6.41 -17.76
N SER A 983 10.22 -6.34 -16.79
CA SER A 983 9.87 -5.11 -16.09
C SER A 983 11.02 -4.46 -15.32
N SER A 984 12.03 -5.24 -14.90
CA SER A 984 13.20 -4.74 -14.15
C SER A 984 14.07 -3.79 -15.00
N ILE A 985 14.16 -4.06 -16.31
CA ILE A 985 14.85 -3.22 -17.29
C ILE A 985 14.14 -1.85 -17.39
N VAL A 986 12.81 -1.85 -17.42
CA VAL A 986 12.01 -0.62 -17.47
C VAL A 986 12.19 0.21 -16.20
N VAL A 987 12.23 -0.42 -15.02
CA VAL A 987 12.49 0.30 -13.76
C VAL A 987 13.89 0.91 -13.76
N THR A 988 14.91 0.12 -14.11
CA THR A 988 16.31 0.56 -14.04
C THR A 988 16.61 1.66 -15.06
N PHE A 989 16.30 1.43 -16.34
CA PHE A 989 16.55 2.40 -17.40
C PHE A 989 15.54 3.55 -17.41
N GLY A 990 14.29 3.32 -17.02
CA GLY A 990 13.28 4.38 -16.90
C GLY A 990 13.66 5.40 -15.84
N ASN A 991 14.10 4.96 -14.66
CA ASN A 991 14.61 5.85 -13.62
C ASN A 991 15.83 6.64 -14.08
N TYR A 992 16.74 6.01 -14.82
CA TYR A 992 17.91 6.68 -15.40
C TYR A 992 17.52 7.75 -16.44
N LEU A 993 16.61 7.42 -17.37
CA LEU A 993 16.09 8.35 -18.37
C LEU A 993 15.38 9.54 -17.70
N GLU A 994 14.58 9.28 -16.67
CA GLU A 994 13.90 10.32 -15.91
C GLU A 994 14.87 11.27 -15.23
N ALA A 995 15.90 10.75 -14.57
CA ALA A 995 16.93 11.56 -13.91
C ALA A 995 17.68 12.46 -14.90
N GLN A 996 18.07 11.92 -16.06
CA GLN A 996 18.83 12.68 -17.08
C GLN A 996 17.98 13.74 -17.79
N MET A 997 16.72 13.45 -18.10
CA MET A 997 15.84 14.38 -18.80
C MET A 997 15.38 15.57 -17.93
N GLN A 998 15.30 15.41 -16.61
CA GLN A 998 14.98 16.50 -15.68
C GLN A 998 16.10 17.54 -15.56
N LEU A 999 17.33 17.23 -16.01
CA LEU A 999 18.46 18.17 -16.05
C LEU A 999 18.40 19.15 -17.25
N GLN A 1000 17.60 18.86 -18.29
CA GLN A 1000 17.55 19.65 -19.54
C GLN A 1000 17.08 21.12 -19.38
N PRO A 1001 16.05 21.46 -18.58
CA PRO A 1001 15.66 22.86 -18.35
C PRO A 1001 16.69 23.64 -17.52
N ALA A 1002 17.44 22.96 -16.65
CA ALA A 1002 18.54 23.54 -15.87
C ALA A 1002 19.73 23.90 -16.77
N VAL A 1003 20.04 23.04 -17.74
CA VAL A 1003 21.10 23.28 -18.73
C VAL A 1003 20.78 24.48 -19.63
N LYS A 1004 19.52 24.68 -20.03
CA LYS A 1004 19.11 25.90 -20.78
C LYS A 1004 19.26 27.19 -19.97
N ARG A 1005 19.06 27.16 -18.65
CA ARG A 1005 19.25 28.33 -17.76
C ARG A 1005 20.72 28.62 -17.47
N LEU A 1006 21.58 27.61 -17.45
CA LEU A 1006 23.03 27.78 -17.31
C LEU A 1006 23.66 28.38 -18.57
N ILE A 1007 23.13 28.04 -19.75
CA ILE A 1007 23.65 28.47 -21.05
C ILE A 1007 23.37 29.95 -21.34
N SER A 1008 22.24 30.50 -20.86
CA SER A 1008 22.00 31.96 -20.96
C SER A 1008 22.95 32.80 -20.10
N TYR A 1009 23.70 32.19 -19.19
CA TYR A 1009 24.59 32.88 -18.25
C TYR A 1009 26.08 32.85 -18.66
N THR A 1010 26.45 32.08 -19.69
CA THR A 1010 27.84 31.92 -20.14
C THR A 1010 28.12 32.50 -21.52
N ARG A 1011 27.32 33.48 -21.96
CA ARG A 1011 27.60 34.27 -23.18
C ARG A 1011 28.64 35.37 -23.02
N ASP A 1012 29.09 35.65 -21.79
CA ASP A 1012 30.18 36.58 -21.52
C ASP A 1012 31.31 35.91 -20.74
N LYS A 1013 32.16 35.17 -21.45
CA LYS A 1013 33.64 35.30 -21.35
C LYS A 1013 34.34 34.16 -22.11
N GLN A 1014 34.96 34.61 -23.20
CA GLN A 1014 36.28 34.20 -23.71
C GLN A 1014 36.49 32.79 -24.30
N LYS A 1015 36.63 32.85 -25.63
CA LYS A 1015 37.58 32.10 -26.46
C LYS A 1015 38.89 31.73 -25.74
N LYS A 1016 39.26 30.44 -25.80
CA LYS A 1016 40.58 29.84 -26.18
C LYS A 1016 40.94 28.61 -25.33
N LYS A 1017 40.88 27.41 -25.92
CA LYS A 1017 42.01 26.48 -26.21
C LYS A 1017 41.50 25.05 -26.41
N ARG A 1018 41.74 24.52 -27.60
CA ARG A 1018 41.70 23.09 -27.93
C ARG A 1018 42.82 22.36 -27.18
N LYS A 1019 42.54 21.15 -26.69
CA LYS A 1019 43.45 19.98 -26.75
C LYS A 1019 42.66 18.69 -26.47
N SER A 1020 42.97 17.65 -27.23
CA SER A 1020 42.35 16.32 -27.19
C SER A 1020 42.54 15.64 -25.84
N LYS A 1021 41.50 14.92 -25.39
CA LYS A 1021 41.65 13.85 -24.39
C LYS A 1021 40.72 12.71 -24.75
N THR A 1022 41.34 11.57 -25.08
CA THR A 1022 40.74 10.25 -25.22
C THR A 1022 39.89 9.94 -23.98
N SER A 1023 38.65 9.51 -24.19
CA SER A 1023 37.65 9.41 -23.14
C SER A 1023 38.00 8.31 -22.13
N VAL A 1024 37.72 8.61 -20.87
CA VAL A 1024 37.90 7.73 -19.70
C VAL A 1024 37.13 6.40 -19.87
N LEU A 1025 36.09 6.34 -20.72
CA LEU A 1025 35.33 5.12 -21.01
C LEU A 1025 36.12 4.07 -21.79
N ALA A 1026 37.04 4.45 -22.68
CA ALA A 1026 37.86 3.49 -23.44
C ALA A 1026 38.82 2.68 -22.53
N LYS A 1027 39.09 3.17 -21.30
CA LYS A 1027 39.96 2.49 -20.33
C LYS A 1027 39.23 1.46 -19.46
N PHE A 1028 37.90 1.53 -19.36
CA PHE A 1028 37.13 0.59 -18.53
C PHE A 1028 36.81 -0.72 -19.24
N GLN A 1029 36.59 -0.67 -20.56
CA GLN A 1029 36.34 -1.87 -21.37
C GLN A 1029 37.59 -2.78 -21.41
N LEU A 1030 38.77 -2.19 -21.51
CA LEU A 1030 40.05 -2.90 -21.65
C LEU A 1030 40.43 -3.75 -20.42
N ALA A 1031 40.01 -3.37 -19.21
CA ALA A 1031 40.32 -4.08 -17.97
C ALA A 1031 39.48 -5.36 -17.79
N GLN A 1032 38.23 -5.35 -18.27
CA GLN A 1032 37.35 -6.53 -18.27
C GLN A 1032 37.77 -7.58 -19.30
N ASP A 1033 38.37 -7.15 -20.42
CA ASP A 1033 38.85 -8.07 -21.45
C ASP A 1033 40.18 -8.77 -21.06
N LEU A 1034 41.02 -8.15 -20.22
CA LEU A 1034 42.32 -8.69 -19.79
C LEU A 1034 42.25 -9.54 -18.51
N ILE A 1035 41.24 -9.31 -17.65
CA ILE A 1035 41.04 -10.03 -16.39
C ILE A 1035 39.57 -10.50 -16.35
N PRO A 1036 39.24 -11.60 -17.04
CA PRO A 1036 37.84 -12.04 -17.19
C PRO A 1036 37.26 -12.69 -15.92
N ASP A 1037 38.12 -13.29 -15.09
CA ASP A 1037 37.75 -13.96 -13.84
C ASP A 1037 38.87 -13.94 -12.78
N LEU A 1038 38.58 -14.47 -11.59
CA LEU A 1038 39.53 -14.56 -10.48
C LEU A 1038 40.72 -15.47 -10.77
N ASN A 1039 40.54 -16.53 -11.55
CA ASN A 1039 41.63 -17.43 -11.90
C ASN A 1039 42.66 -16.69 -12.78
N ALA A 1040 42.18 -15.96 -13.79
CA ALA A 1040 43.01 -15.07 -14.59
C ALA A 1040 43.69 -14.01 -13.73
N LEU A 1041 43.00 -13.45 -12.72
CA LEU A 1041 43.59 -12.49 -11.79
C LEU A 1041 44.70 -13.09 -10.91
N PHE A 1042 44.54 -14.32 -10.43
CA PHE A 1042 45.53 -14.97 -9.55
C PHE A 1042 46.76 -15.48 -10.31
N HIS A 1043 46.64 -15.72 -11.62
CA HIS A 1043 47.78 -16.01 -12.48
C HIS A 1043 48.56 -14.76 -12.92
N LEU A 1044 48.05 -13.56 -12.67
CA LEU A 1044 48.75 -12.31 -12.94
C LEU A 1044 49.73 -11.99 -11.80
N GLN A 1045 50.97 -11.66 -12.16
CA GLN A 1045 52.01 -11.28 -11.20
C GLN A 1045 51.57 -10.05 -10.39
N GLY A 1046 51.44 -10.19 -9.06
CA GLY A 1046 50.92 -9.15 -8.17
C GLY A 1046 49.39 -9.06 -8.08
N GLY A 1047 48.66 -9.87 -8.86
CA GLY A 1047 47.19 -9.86 -8.93
C GLY A 1047 46.53 -10.39 -7.66
N TYR A 1048 47.05 -11.46 -7.09
CA TYR A 1048 46.59 -12.02 -5.82
C TYR A 1048 46.78 -11.03 -4.66
N GLU A 1049 47.98 -10.43 -4.51
CA GLU A 1049 48.23 -9.47 -3.42
C GLU A 1049 47.35 -8.23 -3.54
N LYS A 1050 47.15 -7.72 -4.77
CA LYS A 1050 46.29 -6.55 -4.99
C LYS A 1050 44.81 -6.84 -4.79
N PHE A 1051 44.36 -8.04 -5.12
CA PHE A 1051 42.99 -8.45 -4.80
C PHE A 1051 42.82 -8.59 -3.29
N ARG A 1052 43.80 -9.17 -2.59
CA ARG A 1052 43.79 -9.30 -1.14
C ARG A 1052 43.83 -7.94 -0.44
N GLU A 1053 44.63 -6.99 -0.89
CA GLU A 1053 44.62 -5.61 -0.40
C GLU A 1053 43.24 -4.95 -0.59
N PHE A 1054 42.62 -5.15 -1.76
CA PHE A 1054 41.27 -4.66 -2.01
C PHE A 1054 40.25 -5.28 -1.04
N LEU A 1055 40.32 -6.60 -0.79
CA LEU A 1055 39.42 -7.24 0.19
C LEU A 1055 39.67 -6.74 1.61
N LYS A 1056 40.92 -6.45 1.99
CA LYS A 1056 41.24 -5.81 3.28
C LYS A 1056 40.63 -4.43 3.42
N GLU A 1057 40.67 -3.61 2.36
CA GLU A 1057 39.97 -2.32 2.34
C GLU A 1057 38.45 -2.47 2.45
N GLN A 1058 37.91 -3.61 2.02
CA GLN A 1058 36.50 -3.96 2.14
C GLN A 1058 36.16 -4.74 3.43
N LEU A 1059 37.15 -4.99 4.29
CA LEU A 1059 37.03 -5.76 5.53
C LEU A 1059 36.41 -7.15 5.31
N CYS A 1060 36.87 -7.87 4.27
CA CYS A 1060 36.36 -9.20 3.93
C CYS A 1060 37.44 -10.18 3.44
N GLU A 1061 38.71 -9.94 3.79
CA GLU A 1061 39.85 -10.77 3.40
C GLU A 1061 39.81 -12.19 3.98
N GLU A 1062 39.05 -12.43 5.05
CA GLU A 1062 38.87 -13.73 5.67
C GLU A 1062 38.30 -14.77 4.70
N ASN A 1063 37.52 -14.34 3.70
CA ASN A 1063 36.99 -15.22 2.66
C ASN A 1063 38.11 -15.78 1.78
N LEU A 1064 39.11 -14.96 1.43
CA LEU A 1064 40.26 -15.39 0.65
C LEU A 1064 41.25 -16.20 1.48
N ASP A 1065 41.43 -15.81 2.75
CA ASP A 1065 42.28 -16.54 3.71
C ASP A 1065 41.72 -17.95 3.97
N PHE A 1066 40.41 -18.08 4.25
CA PHE A 1066 39.74 -19.38 4.39
C PHE A 1066 39.88 -20.23 3.15
N TRP A 1067 39.63 -19.67 1.96
CA TRP A 1067 39.73 -20.43 0.71
C TRP A 1067 41.13 -21.03 0.52
N THR A 1068 42.17 -20.27 0.88
CA THR A 1068 43.57 -20.71 0.82
C THR A 1068 43.88 -21.78 1.86
N GLU A 1069 43.39 -21.65 3.08
CA GLU A 1069 43.58 -22.66 4.13
C GLU A 1069 42.82 -23.96 3.83
N ALA A 1070 41.60 -23.86 3.30
CA ALA A 1070 40.82 -25.01 2.84
C ALA A 1070 41.50 -25.74 1.66
N GLU A 1071 42.11 -24.99 0.73
CA GLU A 1071 42.89 -25.52 -0.39
C GLU A 1071 44.15 -26.26 0.08
N ASN A 1072 44.82 -25.74 1.12
CA ASN A 1072 45.98 -26.42 1.71
C ASN A 1072 45.56 -27.66 2.50
N TYR A 1073 44.42 -27.60 3.20
CA TYR A 1073 43.85 -28.73 3.93
C TYR A 1073 43.48 -29.90 3.00
N SER A 1074 42.91 -29.62 1.82
CA SER A 1074 42.51 -30.66 0.86
C SER A 1074 43.69 -31.50 0.34
N ARG A 1075 44.93 -30.98 0.46
CA ARG A 1075 46.18 -31.65 0.06
C ARG A 1075 46.74 -32.59 1.14
N ILE A 1076 46.23 -32.55 2.37
CA ILE A 1076 46.67 -33.42 3.46
C ILE A 1076 46.04 -34.81 3.27
N PRO A 1077 46.80 -35.91 3.11
CA PRO A 1077 46.25 -37.27 2.95
C PRO A 1077 45.27 -37.67 4.06
N ASN A 1078 44.19 -38.39 3.69
CA ASN A 1078 43.26 -38.94 4.68
C ASN A 1078 44.00 -39.84 5.68
N GLY A 1079 43.83 -39.56 6.98
CA GLY A 1079 44.47 -40.30 8.07
C GLY A 1079 45.87 -39.81 8.46
N HIS A 1080 46.36 -38.70 7.88
CA HIS A 1080 47.60 -38.07 8.31
C HIS A 1080 47.46 -37.47 9.73
N GLU A 1081 48.50 -37.59 10.57
CA GLU A 1081 48.45 -37.23 11.99
C GLU A 1081 47.99 -35.78 12.26
N SER A 1082 48.33 -34.85 11.37
CA SER A 1082 47.95 -33.43 11.48
C SER A 1082 46.57 -33.08 10.91
N GLN A 1083 45.88 -33.99 10.22
CA GLN A 1083 44.63 -33.68 9.50
C GLN A 1083 43.51 -33.24 10.45
N ILE A 1084 43.40 -33.88 11.61
CA ILE A 1084 42.38 -33.57 12.62
C ILE A 1084 42.65 -32.21 13.27
N GLU A 1085 43.91 -31.91 13.55
CA GLU A 1085 44.30 -30.64 14.18
C GLU A 1085 44.02 -29.46 13.26
N VAL A 1086 44.43 -29.55 11.98
CA VAL A 1086 44.20 -28.50 10.98
C VAL A 1086 42.71 -28.32 10.68
N ALA A 1087 41.92 -29.41 10.61
CA ALA A 1087 40.47 -29.32 10.44
C ALA A 1087 39.80 -28.54 11.59
N ASN A 1088 40.19 -28.81 12.83
CA ASN A 1088 39.65 -28.10 13.99
C ASN A 1088 40.09 -26.63 14.04
N GLN A 1089 41.31 -26.31 13.60
CA GLN A 1089 41.76 -24.92 13.49
C GLN A 1089 40.93 -24.14 12.48
N ILE A 1090 40.79 -24.64 11.25
CA ILE A 1090 39.99 -23.99 10.19
C ILE A 1090 38.53 -23.83 10.64
N TYR A 1091 37.96 -24.85 11.28
CA TYR A 1091 36.60 -24.79 11.78
C TYR A 1091 36.39 -23.72 12.86
N ASN A 1092 37.25 -23.68 13.88
CA ASN A 1092 37.11 -22.70 14.95
C ASN A 1092 37.41 -21.27 14.51
N GLN A 1093 38.28 -21.10 13.50
CA GLN A 1093 38.69 -19.79 13.01
C GLN A 1093 37.72 -19.20 11.99
N TYR A 1094 37.07 -20.03 11.16
CA TYR A 1094 36.25 -19.55 10.03
C TYR A 1094 34.81 -20.07 10.01
N VAL A 1095 34.55 -21.33 10.39
CA VAL A 1095 33.26 -22.02 10.11
C VAL A 1095 32.32 -22.08 11.32
N ARG A 1096 32.81 -22.09 12.55
CA ARG A 1096 31.96 -22.12 13.74
C ARG A 1096 31.17 -20.81 13.86
N TYR A 1097 29.95 -20.87 14.40
CA TYR A 1097 29.21 -19.66 14.77
C TYR A 1097 29.99 -18.83 15.79
N GLY A 1098 30.21 -17.55 15.47
CA GLY A 1098 30.99 -16.63 16.30
C GLY A 1098 32.51 -16.86 16.21
N ALA A 1099 32.98 -17.48 15.14
CA ALA A 1099 34.41 -17.57 14.85
C ALA A 1099 35.00 -16.17 14.61
N GLU A 1100 36.26 -15.95 15.00
CA GLU A 1100 36.91 -14.63 14.92
C GLU A 1100 36.97 -14.10 13.48
N LYS A 1101 37.14 -15.00 12.51
CA LYS A 1101 37.16 -14.71 11.07
C LYS A 1101 36.02 -15.43 10.35
N GLU A 1102 34.82 -15.36 10.92
CA GLU A 1102 33.65 -16.09 10.41
C GLU A 1102 33.37 -15.78 8.92
N ILE A 1103 33.33 -16.82 8.08
CA ILE A 1103 33.06 -16.69 6.64
C ILE A 1103 31.56 -16.76 6.33
N ASN A 1104 31.17 -16.16 5.20
CA ASN A 1104 29.77 -16.13 4.75
C ASN A 1104 29.40 -17.36 3.92
N ILE A 1105 29.03 -18.44 4.60
CA ILE A 1105 28.48 -19.69 4.02
C ILE A 1105 27.08 -19.98 4.58
N ASP A 1106 26.27 -20.72 3.83
CA ASP A 1106 24.90 -21.01 4.23
C ASP A 1106 24.78 -21.89 5.48
N HIS A 1107 23.59 -21.85 6.10
CA HIS A 1107 23.31 -22.56 7.35
C HIS A 1107 23.51 -24.08 7.24
N PHE A 1108 23.10 -24.69 6.12
CA PHE A 1108 23.16 -26.14 5.94
C PHE A 1108 24.60 -26.62 5.79
N CYS A 1109 25.40 -25.90 4.99
CA CYS A 1109 26.82 -26.16 4.82
C CYS A 1109 27.58 -26.08 6.16
N ARG A 1110 27.25 -25.08 6.99
CA ARG A 1110 27.86 -24.92 8.31
C ARG A 1110 27.48 -26.04 9.28
N VAL A 1111 26.21 -26.44 9.31
CA VAL A 1111 25.74 -27.56 10.14
C VAL A 1111 26.42 -28.86 9.71
N GLU A 1112 26.54 -29.11 8.41
CA GLU A 1112 27.20 -30.31 7.86
C GLU A 1112 28.67 -30.41 8.31
N VAL A 1113 29.45 -29.32 8.17
CA VAL A 1113 30.85 -29.30 8.63
C VAL A 1113 30.95 -29.45 10.14
N THR A 1114 30.03 -28.84 10.90
CA THR A 1114 29.97 -28.92 12.36
C THR A 1114 29.72 -30.36 12.84
N GLU A 1115 28.76 -31.05 12.21
CA GLU A 1115 28.43 -32.44 12.56
C GLU A 1115 29.59 -33.37 12.22
N LYS A 1116 30.18 -33.25 11.02
CA LYS A 1116 31.33 -34.06 10.62
C LYS A 1116 32.52 -33.89 11.57
N ILE A 1117 32.80 -32.67 12.02
CA ILE A 1117 33.85 -32.44 13.02
C ILE A 1117 33.47 -33.01 14.39
N ARG A 1118 32.21 -32.86 14.81
CA ARG A 1118 31.72 -33.37 16.10
C ARG A 1118 31.78 -34.89 16.20
N TYR A 1119 31.50 -35.59 15.11
CA TYR A 1119 31.54 -37.05 15.02
C TYR A 1119 32.90 -37.60 14.56
N SER A 1120 33.92 -36.74 14.44
CA SER A 1120 35.26 -37.10 13.95
C SER A 1120 35.27 -37.73 12.54
N GLU A 1121 34.27 -37.40 11.72
CA GLU A 1121 34.17 -37.79 10.30
C GLU A 1121 34.98 -36.82 9.43
N ILE A 1122 36.29 -36.79 9.65
CA ILE A 1122 37.22 -35.86 9.01
C ILE A 1122 37.78 -36.48 7.73
N SER A 1123 37.63 -35.77 6.62
CA SER A 1123 38.15 -36.17 5.31
C SER A 1123 38.73 -34.97 4.54
N GLN A 1124 39.50 -35.24 3.50
CA GLN A 1124 40.08 -34.22 2.61
C GLN A 1124 39.05 -33.26 2.01
N ASP A 1125 37.83 -33.72 1.77
CA ASP A 1125 36.77 -32.93 1.16
C ASP A 1125 35.88 -32.19 2.19
N LEU A 1126 36.24 -32.22 3.49
CA LEU A 1126 35.43 -31.66 4.58
C LEU A 1126 34.94 -30.23 4.32
N PHE A 1127 35.80 -29.36 3.78
CA PHE A 1127 35.48 -27.94 3.52
C PHE A 1127 35.13 -27.64 2.07
N LYS A 1128 35.04 -28.63 1.18
CA LYS A 1128 34.92 -28.42 -0.28
C LYS A 1128 33.68 -27.62 -0.67
N THR A 1129 32.53 -27.93 -0.06
CA THR A 1129 31.28 -27.21 -0.30
C THR A 1129 31.38 -25.76 0.18
N SER A 1130 31.93 -25.54 1.37
CA SER A 1130 32.14 -24.19 1.92
C SER A 1130 33.13 -23.39 1.05
N GLN A 1131 34.20 -24.03 0.59
CA GLN A 1131 35.22 -23.44 -0.28
C GLN A 1131 34.62 -22.98 -1.62
N GLN A 1132 33.73 -23.78 -2.22
CA GLN A 1132 33.04 -23.42 -3.46
C GLN A 1132 32.10 -22.22 -3.27
N GLN A 1133 31.31 -22.18 -2.19
CA GLN A 1133 30.42 -21.04 -1.90
C GLN A 1133 31.19 -19.73 -1.76
N ILE A 1134 32.33 -19.78 -1.08
CA ILE A 1134 33.21 -18.62 -0.93
C ILE A 1134 33.82 -18.19 -2.27
N MET A 1135 34.21 -19.14 -3.13
CA MET A 1135 34.72 -18.81 -4.46
C MET A 1135 33.66 -18.12 -5.33
N ASP A 1136 32.42 -18.61 -5.28
CA ASP A 1136 31.30 -18.02 -6.01
C ASP A 1136 30.97 -16.61 -5.50
N LEU A 1137 31.05 -16.39 -4.18
CA LEU A 1137 30.90 -15.07 -3.55
C LEU A 1137 32.01 -14.10 -3.97
N LEU A 1138 33.27 -14.55 -3.99
CA LEU A 1138 34.40 -13.74 -4.45
C LEU A 1138 34.26 -13.39 -5.94
N GLN A 1139 33.82 -14.32 -6.78
CA GLN A 1139 33.69 -14.12 -8.23
C GLN A 1139 32.49 -13.24 -8.62
N SER A 1140 31.33 -13.47 -7.99
CA SER A 1140 30.07 -12.85 -8.41
C SER A 1140 29.89 -11.42 -7.92
N ASP A 1141 30.53 -11.05 -6.81
CA ASP A 1141 30.44 -9.73 -6.19
C ASP A 1141 31.80 -9.01 -6.12
N HIS A 1142 32.71 -9.52 -5.29
CA HIS A 1142 33.96 -8.82 -4.97
C HIS A 1142 34.85 -8.57 -6.19
N PHE A 1143 34.99 -9.57 -7.07
CA PHE A 1143 35.75 -9.46 -8.31
C PHE A 1143 35.17 -8.40 -9.27
N LYS A 1144 33.83 -8.34 -9.43
CA LYS A 1144 33.18 -7.34 -10.29
C LYS A 1144 33.42 -5.91 -9.79
N ARG A 1145 33.55 -5.73 -8.48
CA ARG A 1145 33.87 -4.45 -7.85
C ARG A 1145 35.36 -4.14 -7.98
N PHE A 1146 36.22 -5.14 -7.79
CA PHE A 1146 37.67 -5.01 -7.97
C PHE A 1146 38.04 -4.56 -9.38
N VAL A 1147 37.49 -5.16 -10.44
CA VAL A 1147 37.82 -4.78 -11.84
C VAL A 1147 37.47 -3.32 -12.16
N LYS A 1148 36.55 -2.72 -11.40
CA LYS A 1148 36.17 -1.29 -11.52
C LYS A 1148 36.98 -0.36 -10.62
N SER A 1149 37.77 -0.92 -9.70
CA SER A 1149 38.55 -0.19 -8.68
C SER A 1149 39.79 0.50 -9.26
N PRO A 1150 40.34 1.52 -8.58
CA PRO A 1150 41.64 2.09 -8.91
C PRO A 1150 42.79 1.06 -8.87
N ALA A 1151 42.72 0.07 -7.98
CA ALA A 1151 43.73 -0.98 -7.84
C ALA A 1151 43.84 -1.86 -9.10
N ALA A 1152 42.71 -2.27 -9.69
CA ALA A 1152 42.71 -3.01 -10.96
C ALA A 1152 43.23 -2.17 -12.14
N LYS A 1153 42.95 -0.86 -12.15
CA LYS A 1153 43.50 0.06 -13.17
C LYS A 1153 45.01 0.18 -13.08
N PHE A 1154 45.55 0.21 -11.86
CA PHE A 1154 46.99 0.21 -11.62
C PHE A 1154 47.63 -1.07 -12.16
N LEU A 1155 47.04 -2.23 -11.87
CA LEU A 1155 47.49 -3.55 -12.36
C LEU A 1155 47.54 -3.62 -13.89
N VAL A 1156 46.48 -3.19 -14.56
CA VAL A 1156 46.39 -3.17 -16.03
C VAL A 1156 47.37 -2.15 -16.64
N SER A 1157 47.65 -1.03 -15.96
CA SER A 1157 48.64 -0.06 -16.43
C SER A 1157 50.09 -0.56 -16.32
N SER A 1158 50.42 -1.31 -15.27
CA SER A 1158 51.74 -1.92 -15.09
C SER A 1158 52.02 -3.02 -16.13
N MET A 1159 51.02 -3.82 -16.48
CA MET A 1159 51.12 -4.83 -17.55
C MET A 1159 51.37 -4.22 -18.92
N ARG A 1160 50.79 -3.04 -19.19
CA ARG A 1160 50.96 -2.35 -20.46
C ARG A 1160 52.39 -1.83 -20.64
N ASN A 1161 52.99 -1.31 -19.56
CA ASN A 1161 54.40 -0.90 -19.56
C ASN A 1161 55.35 -2.10 -19.73
N LEU A 1162 55.05 -3.24 -19.09
CA LEU A 1162 55.87 -4.47 -19.23
C LEU A 1162 55.78 -5.05 -20.65
N ARG A 1163 54.60 -5.00 -21.28
CA ARG A 1163 54.39 -5.40 -22.67
C ARG A 1163 55.10 -4.47 -23.65
N GLU A 1164 55.05 -3.15 -23.43
CA GLU A 1164 55.79 -2.18 -24.24
C GLU A 1164 57.31 -2.36 -24.07
N GLN A 1165 57.81 -2.66 -22.86
CA GLN A 1165 59.22 -3.00 -22.63
C GLN A 1165 59.65 -4.31 -23.29
N LEU A 1166 58.85 -5.38 -23.19
CA LEU A 1166 59.12 -6.67 -23.84
C LEU A 1166 59.03 -6.57 -25.38
N GLU A 1167 58.10 -5.78 -25.92
CA GLU A 1167 57.98 -5.51 -27.36
C GLU A 1167 59.14 -4.65 -27.90
N ASP A 1168 59.83 -3.89 -27.05
CA ASP A 1168 61.04 -3.14 -27.41
C ASP A 1168 62.32 -3.99 -27.22
N GLU A 1169 62.43 -4.83 -26.18
CA GLU A 1169 63.52 -5.81 -26.03
C GLU A 1169 63.48 -6.93 -27.11
N LEU A 1170 62.29 -7.31 -27.58
CA LEU A 1170 62.11 -8.23 -28.74
C LEU A 1170 62.40 -7.57 -30.10
N LYS A 1171 62.56 -6.25 -30.14
CA LYS A 1171 63.04 -5.52 -31.33
C LYS A 1171 64.54 -5.23 -31.27
N GLU A 1172 65.14 -5.25 -30.07
CA GLU A 1172 66.59 -5.06 -29.88
C GLU A 1172 67.41 -6.37 -29.89
N ASN A 1173 66.80 -7.53 -29.62
CA ASN A 1173 67.36 -8.88 -29.89
C ASN A 1173 66.86 -9.42 -31.24
#